data_AF-A0A8H3WCF3-F1
#
_entry.id   AF-A0A8H3WCF3-F1
#
_cell.length_a   1.000
_cell.length_b   1.000
_cell.length_c   1.000
_cell.angle_alpha   90.00
_cell.angle_beta   90.00
_cell.angle_gamma   90.00
#
_symmetry.space_group_name_H-M   'P 1'
#
loop_
_entity.id
_entity.type
_entity.pdbx_description
1 polymer ?
#
loop_
_entity_poly.entity_id
_entity_poly.type
_entity_poly.pdbx_seq_one_letter_code
_entity_poly.pdbx_strand_id
1 'polypeptide(L)'
;MADDEVHQGMSVAIRAQEALDTARAEATGTELRKISTKTTGLLDTLKQTLSSMADMKRSAKYCESIDKLQSEAELPRFVIGVLGDTGTGKSSLINAVLDEERVVPTNCMRACTAVITEISWNTSNDDSKKYRAEIHFLSQAEWSTEVTALHRDILGNNGNLSEDIRVADSEAQNAYTVLKAVYPTHTDQQLVNADPYVLANFSKIREVIGTVQVVEEKGSDNFYKKIQSFVDSEEKGKGQDTTMAYWPLIKSVRVFLKSEVLSTGVVLVDLPGGRDANAARAAVAANYIKECTRLWVVAPITRAVDDKTAKNLMGHNFKQQLKYDDSYWSITFICTKADDIAVDEAAETLGLRDYILGEEGVEKNMKSRIDALRKDLKKLESKKADLQAQYQIASNDVETWQGICLQAANDGRAFAPFESPNKRKRQAANDARKKLKTDDESSGTEEISSDESDDEAPSQEDDLRKPLSAEEANAKLQELKVAKKTLKEEKKQTISRIKDHKATIKNLTGQRLKIKTERYARCIQGRNEYSRREIQKDFAAGIKELDDELLAEGQEQQEDTERPSYEEIGRALPVFCISSRAFQQLRGRMKRDKRVPGFTSLDETEVPALRKHTLEQAAAMQDSWFKHQLSEVCRFLRGMDLFLAGDDAFLKLSDAEKKEEYEFLEKGLAKLGKAVGDSITNSMVECQEAVDAVLQRMPQAAANASARALATAKGWGAHHNAGGLRYNTYKATCRRRGVFRGAAGSRDFNEDLLRPMKNATANLWDRAFNNRIPEILDSLARSSTLMIHAFHGNMRGRRFMTENTEMAHEILSKHIGALNETLVLANQHHKLLARDKQRNANRGFYPAVEGALRDTYLECAQVRGIGAFNEMKELMEEEVKAQRASVFHDAANEADDAVNNLLSELEVAVRHDLHLNINTMRQDYTGLVGAVATEADNRDRKMLIPIMMGFYQALLMTLTEPDNNDNCDENVVDNDERGTDDGEDSDGSYHDSD
;
A
#
# COMPACT_ATOMS: atom_id res chain seq x y z
N MET A 1 52.82 -28.03 14.03
CA MET A 1 52.17 -28.35 12.74
C MET A 1 50.68 -28.56 12.90
N ALA A 2 50.19 -29.64 13.52
CA ALA A 2 48.74 -29.83 13.71
C ALA A 2 48.11 -28.78 14.65
N ASP A 3 48.79 -28.41 15.75
CA ASP A 3 48.30 -27.38 16.69
C ASP A 3 48.35 -25.96 16.10
N ASP A 4 49.34 -25.66 15.24
CA ASP A 4 49.45 -24.35 14.58
C ASP A 4 48.33 -24.11 13.57
N GLU A 5 47.95 -25.15 12.80
CA GLU A 5 46.83 -25.08 11.83
C GLU A 5 45.48 -24.92 12.53
N VAL A 6 45.27 -25.61 13.66
CA VAL A 6 44.06 -25.45 14.50
C VAL A 6 43.99 -24.04 15.06
N HIS A 7 45.09 -23.53 15.62
CA HIS A 7 45.12 -22.21 16.23
C HIS A 7 44.92 -21.09 15.20
N GLN A 8 45.49 -21.24 14.01
CA GLN A 8 45.30 -20.31 12.89
C GLN A 8 43.86 -20.35 12.35
N GLY A 9 43.28 -21.55 12.17
CA GLY A 9 41.89 -21.72 11.73
C GLY A 9 40.87 -21.14 12.70
N MET A 10 41.08 -21.33 14.00
CA MET A 10 40.22 -20.75 15.03
C MET A 10 40.39 -19.23 15.17
N SER A 11 41.59 -18.69 14.91
CA SER A 11 41.80 -17.23 14.92
C SER A 11 40.99 -16.56 13.79
N VAL A 12 40.91 -17.21 12.62
CA VAL A 12 40.06 -16.77 11.52
C VAL A 12 38.57 -16.88 11.89
N ALA A 13 38.15 -17.94 12.56
CA ALA A 13 36.78 -18.12 13.05
C ALA A 13 36.34 -16.98 13.99
N ILE A 14 37.17 -16.64 15.00
CA ILE A 14 36.87 -15.55 15.94
C ILE A 14 36.72 -14.22 15.20
N ARG A 15 37.64 -13.89 14.29
CA ARG A 15 37.57 -12.66 13.50
C ARG A 15 36.33 -12.60 12.62
N ALA A 16 35.97 -13.72 11.98
CA ALA A 16 34.78 -13.79 11.14
C ALA A 16 33.49 -13.59 11.96
N GLN A 17 33.42 -14.17 13.15
CA GLN A 17 32.28 -13.99 14.05
C GLN A 17 32.22 -12.59 14.65
N GLU A 18 33.35 -11.98 15.00
CA GLU A 18 33.39 -10.59 15.45
C GLU A 18 32.93 -9.64 14.33
N ALA A 19 33.40 -9.85 13.10
CA ALA A 19 32.93 -9.09 11.95
C ALA A 19 31.41 -9.27 11.73
N LEU A 20 30.90 -10.49 11.90
CA LEU A 20 29.46 -10.77 11.77
C LEU A 20 28.64 -10.12 12.89
N ASP A 21 29.13 -10.14 14.14
CA ASP A 21 28.49 -9.48 15.28
C ASP A 21 28.49 -7.95 15.13
N THR A 22 29.61 -7.36 14.70
CA THR A 22 29.71 -5.93 14.39
C THR A 22 28.75 -5.55 13.27
N ALA A 23 28.73 -6.32 12.19
CA ALA A 23 27.81 -6.08 11.08
C ALA A 23 26.35 -6.21 11.56
N ARG A 24 26.02 -7.21 12.39
CA ARG A 24 24.68 -7.36 12.97
C ARG A 24 24.27 -6.17 13.86
N ALA A 25 25.21 -5.59 14.60
CA ALA A 25 24.94 -4.48 15.52
C ALA A 25 24.83 -3.11 14.82
N GLU A 26 25.68 -2.87 13.82
CA GLU A 26 25.88 -1.54 13.21
C GLU A 26 25.21 -1.39 11.82
N ALA A 27 24.86 -2.48 11.15
CA ALA A 27 24.28 -2.43 9.81
C ALA A 27 22.81 -2.00 9.82
N THR A 28 22.40 -1.33 8.74
CA THR A 28 21.00 -1.00 8.43
C THR A 28 20.25 -2.25 7.95
N GLY A 29 18.91 -2.25 7.97
CA GLY A 29 18.10 -3.39 7.52
C GLY A 29 18.40 -3.90 6.11
N THR A 30 18.73 -3.01 5.18
CA THR A 30 19.11 -3.37 3.82
C THR A 30 20.45 -4.12 3.78
N GLU A 31 21.42 -3.68 4.58
CA GLU A 31 22.71 -4.34 4.73
C GLU A 31 22.59 -5.66 5.47
N LEU A 32 21.80 -5.73 6.54
CA LEU A 32 21.48 -6.96 7.26
C LEU A 32 20.84 -8.00 6.34
N ARG A 33 19.96 -7.58 5.43
CA ARG A 33 19.38 -8.45 4.41
C ARG A 33 20.43 -9.01 3.45
N LYS A 34 21.31 -8.16 2.92
CA LYS A 34 22.40 -8.59 2.03
C LYS A 34 23.28 -9.61 2.75
N ILE A 35 23.70 -9.31 3.98
CA ILE A 35 24.54 -10.18 4.82
C ILE A 35 23.85 -11.51 5.09
N SER A 36 22.57 -11.50 5.48
CA SER A 36 21.78 -12.71 5.70
C SER A 36 21.70 -13.57 4.43
N THR A 37 21.43 -12.96 3.27
CA THR A 37 21.32 -13.69 2.00
C THR A 37 22.65 -14.35 1.62
N LYS A 38 23.76 -13.62 1.72
CA LYS A 38 25.11 -14.15 1.46
C LYS A 38 25.46 -15.27 2.45
N THR A 39 25.23 -15.06 3.74
CA THR A 39 25.46 -16.05 4.81
C THR A 39 24.64 -17.32 4.58
N THR A 40 23.38 -17.19 4.17
CA THR A 40 22.50 -18.33 3.85
C THR A 40 23.02 -19.14 2.66
N GLY A 41 23.58 -18.47 1.64
CA GLY A 41 24.24 -19.14 0.50
C GLY A 41 25.54 -19.87 0.90
N LEU A 42 26.31 -19.30 1.82
CA LEU A 42 27.49 -19.98 2.39
C LEU A 42 27.08 -21.20 3.23
N LEU A 43 25.99 -21.11 4.00
CA LEU A 43 25.43 -22.24 4.75
C LEU A 43 24.98 -23.37 3.81
N ASP A 44 24.46 -23.05 2.62
CA ASP A 44 24.10 -24.06 1.63
C ASP A 44 25.34 -24.81 1.11
N THR A 45 26.42 -24.08 0.86
CA THR A 45 27.72 -24.68 0.47
C THR A 45 28.27 -25.57 1.58
N LEU A 46 28.18 -25.12 2.84
CA LEU A 46 28.57 -25.91 4.01
C LEU A 46 27.72 -27.19 4.12
N LYS A 47 26.40 -27.09 3.94
CA LYS A 47 25.48 -28.22 3.96
C LYS A 47 25.78 -29.26 2.88
N GLN A 48 26.04 -28.83 1.65
CA GLN A 48 26.43 -29.73 0.56
C GLN A 48 27.71 -30.50 0.90
N THR A 49 28.70 -29.80 1.49
CA THR A 49 29.96 -30.41 1.93
C THR A 49 29.73 -31.40 3.08
N LEU A 50 28.95 -31.03 4.10
CA LEU A 50 28.60 -31.91 5.23
C LEU A 50 27.80 -33.15 4.79
N SER A 51 26.91 -32.99 3.81
CA SER A 51 26.09 -34.08 3.26
C SER A 51 26.93 -35.12 2.50
N SER A 52 28.03 -34.69 1.88
CA SER A 52 29.00 -35.60 1.23
C SER A 52 29.78 -36.45 2.24
N MET A 53 29.77 -36.08 3.53
CA MET A 53 30.44 -36.76 4.63
C MET A 53 29.42 -37.52 5.49
N ALA A 54 28.70 -38.47 4.86
CA ALA A 54 27.65 -39.26 5.51
C ALA A 54 28.15 -40.13 6.67
N ASP A 55 29.46 -40.43 6.72
CA ASP A 55 30.08 -41.26 7.77
C ASP A 55 30.26 -40.52 9.11
N MET A 56 30.09 -39.20 9.14
CA MET A 56 30.22 -38.40 10.36
C MET A 56 28.94 -38.45 11.21
N LYS A 57 29.05 -38.80 12.50
CA LYS A 57 27.89 -38.96 13.40
C LYS A 57 27.11 -37.65 13.60
N ARG A 58 27.78 -36.50 13.48
CA ARG A 58 27.20 -35.16 13.69
C ARG A 58 26.75 -34.46 12.40
N SER A 59 27.15 -34.93 11.21
CA SER A 59 26.85 -34.23 9.95
C SER A 59 25.35 -34.13 9.67
N ALA A 60 24.58 -35.19 9.95
CA ALA A 60 23.13 -35.18 9.81
C ALA A 60 22.45 -34.11 10.70
N LYS A 61 22.89 -33.94 11.94
CA LYS A 61 22.36 -32.93 12.88
C LYS A 61 22.71 -31.51 12.47
N TYR A 62 23.91 -31.30 11.92
CA TYR A 62 24.32 -30.00 11.38
C TYR A 62 23.54 -29.66 10.11
N CYS A 63 23.29 -30.62 9.22
CA CYS A 63 22.44 -30.42 8.04
C CYS A 63 21.01 -30.06 8.45
N GLU A 64 20.42 -30.76 9.42
CA GLU A 64 19.08 -30.46 9.94
C GLU A 64 19.00 -29.05 10.58
N SER A 65 20.04 -28.67 11.32
CA SER A 65 20.15 -27.30 11.87
C SER A 65 20.24 -26.24 10.79
N ILE A 66 21.02 -26.50 9.73
CA ILE A 66 21.14 -25.59 8.58
C ILE A 66 19.80 -25.50 7.82
N ASP A 67 19.11 -26.62 7.63
CA ASP A 67 17.77 -26.65 7.01
C ASP A 67 16.77 -25.79 7.79
N LYS A 68 16.79 -25.90 9.12
CA LYS A 68 15.96 -25.05 9.99
C LYS A 68 16.31 -23.57 9.80
N LEU A 69 17.59 -23.20 9.88
CA LEU A 69 18.06 -21.82 9.69
C LEU A 69 17.72 -21.25 8.30
N GLN A 70 17.76 -22.09 7.26
CA GLN A 70 17.42 -21.73 5.88
C GLN A 70 15.90 -21.55 5.71
N SER A 71 15.08 -22.41 6.32
CA SER A 71 13.62 -22.27 6.29
C SER A 71 13.14 -21.02 7.03
N GLU A 72 13.85 -20.65 8.09
CA GLU A 72 13.63 -19.42 8.87
C GLU A 72 14.30 -18.19 8.24
N ALA A 73 14.90 -18.31 7.04
CA ALA A 73 15.54 -17.22 6.28
C ALA A 73 14.59 -16.53 5.28
N GLU A 74 13.33 -16.96 5.16
CA GLU A 74 12.36 -16.29 4.31
C GLU A 74 11.84 -15.00 4.94
N LEU A 75 11.87 -13.92 4.17
CA LEU A 75 11.53 -12.58 4.64
C LEU A 75 10.08 -12.52 5.13
N PRO A 76 9.82 -12.02 6.35
CA PRO A 76 8.48 -12.03 6.93
C PRO A 76 7.53 -11.17 6.10
N ARG A 77 6.31 -11.66 5.88
CA ARG A 77 5.29 -10.91 5.15
C ARG A 77 4.75 -9.78 6.04
N PHE A 78 4.94 -8.53 5.61
CA PHE A 78 4.37 -7.36 6.27
C PHE A 78 3.10 -6.92 5.55
N VAL A 79 1.95 -7.43 6.01
CA VAL A 79 0.68 -7.31 5.27
C VAL A 79 -0.08 -6.06 5.69
N ILE A 80 -0.34 -5.17 4.74
CA ILE A 80 -1.11 -3.93 4.93
C ILE A 80 -2.45 -4.04 4.20
N GLY A 81 -3.54 -4.11 4.94
CA GLY A 81 -4.89 -4.12 4.39
C GLY A 81 -5.41 -2.71 4.13
N VAL A 82 -5.83 -2.41 2.89
CA VAL A 82 -6.38 -1.10 2.51
C VAL A 82 -7.90 -1.13 2.55
N LEU A 83 -8.48 -0.46 3.56
CA LEU A 83 -9.91 -0.39 3.83
C LEU A 83 -10.50 0.95 3.38
N GLY A 84 -11.74 0.94 2.89
CA GLY A 84 -12.45 2.16 2.51
C GLY A 84 -13.59 1.87 1.54
N ASP A 85 -14.54 2.80 1.43
CA ASP A 85 -15.69 2.63 0.54
C ASP A 85 -15.32 2.58 -0.95
N THR A 86 -16.27 2.14 -1.78
CA THR A 86 -16.14 2.25 -3.23
C THR A 86 -16.08 3.72 -3.65
N GLY A 87 -15.17 4.06 -4.56
CA GLY A 87 -15.02 5.42 -5.07
C GLY A 87 -14.27 6.40 -4.14
N THR A 88 -13.74 5.92 -3.00
CA THR A 88 -12.89 6.76 -2.14
C THR A 88 -11.53 7.04 -2.77
N GLY A 89 -11.02 6.12 -3.59
CA GLY A 89 -9.74 6.27 -4.29
C GLY A 89 -8.67 5.25 -3.88
N LYS A 90 -9.03 4.14 -3.21
CA LYS A 90 -8.11 3.07 -2.78
C LYS A 90 -7.15 2.61 -3.87
N SER A 91 -7.68 2.15 -5.00
CA SER A 91 -6.84 1.63 -6.10
C SER A 91 -5.98 2.73 -6.74
N SER A 92 -6.43 3.99 -6.75
CA SER A 92 -5.61 5.14 -7.17
C SER A 92 -4.49 5.47 -6.18
N LEU A 93 -4.75 5.35 -4.88
CA LEU A 93 -3.76 5.45 -3.80
C LEU A 93 -2.70 4.36 -3.96
N ILE A 94 -3.11 3.10 -4.15
CA ILE A 94 -2.18 1.97 -4.31
C ILE A 94 -1.28 2.17 -5.52
N ASN A 95 -1.84 2.53 -6.68
CA ASN A 95 -1.05 2.83 -7.87
C ASN A 95 -0.05 3.99 -7.63
N ALA A 96 -0.46 5.05 -6.91
CA ALA A 96 0.44 6.16 -6.56
C ALA A 96 1.57 5.74 -5.60
N VAL A 97 1.27 4.93 -4.57
CA VAL A 97 2.27 4.42 -3.61
C VAL A 97 3.27 3.50 -4.29
N LEU A 98 2.79 2.65 -5.22
CA LEU A 98 3.64 1.76 -6.02
C LEU A 98 4.47 2.51 -7.09
N ASP A 99 4.19 3.80 -7.29
CA ASP A 99 4.72 4.64 -8.36
C ASP A 99 4.47 4.08 -9.77
N GLU A 100 3.25 3.56 -9.98
CA GLU A 100 2.81 2.98 -11.24
C GLU A 100 1.55 3.68 -11.73
N GLU A 101 1.34 3.74 -13.05
CA GLU A 101 0.15 4.41 -13.60
C GLU A 101 -1.10 3.53 -13.44
N ARG A 102 -0.98 2.23 -13.79
CA ARG A 102 -2.09 1.27 -13.83
C ARG A 102 -1.60 -0.16 -13.56
N VAL A 103 -1.57 -0.56 -12.29
CA VAL A 103 -1.34 -1.96 -11.88
C VAL A 103 -2.63 -2.56 -11.33
N VAL A 104 -3.27 -1.86 -10.40
CA VAL A 104 -4.60 -2.24 -9.89
C VAL A 104 -5.68 -1.57 -10.75
N PRO A 105 -6.73 -2.31 -11.16
CA PRO A 105 -7.89 -1.76 -11.87
C PRO A 105 -8.47 -0.53 -11.20
N THR A 106 -8.44 0.62 -11.89
CA THR A 106 -9.12 1.86 -11.50
C THR A 106 -10.29 2.13 -12.45
N ASN A 107 -11.52 1.89 -12.01
CA ASN A 107 -12.75 2.20 -12.75
C ASN A 107 -13.45 3.41 -12.08
N CYS A 108 -13.77 4.44 -12.87
CA CYS A 108 -14.39 5.67 -12.37
C CYS A 108 -15.89 5.55 -12.09
N MET A 109 -16.56 4.52 -12.62
CA MET A 109 -18.03 4.43 -12.63
C MET A 109 -18.59 3.29 -11.77
N ARG A 110 -17.77 2.31 -11.39
CA ARG A 110 -18.20 1.09 -10.67
C ARG A 110 -17.17 0.66 -9.64
N ALA A 111 -17.58 -0.17 -8.67
CA ALA A 111 -16.64 -0.87 -7.80
C ALA A 111 -15.69 -1.71 -8.65
N CYS A 112 -14.40 -1.38 -8.60
CA CYS A 112 -13.37 -1.96 -9.49
C CYS A 112 -12.71 -3.21 -8.90
N THR A 113 -12.95 -3.47 -7.62
CA THR A 113 -12.32 -4.56 -6.86
C THR A 113 -13.39 -5.46 -6.26
N ALA A 114 -13.91 -6.37 -7.07
CA ALA A 114 -14.74 -7.47 -6.58
C ALA A 114 -13.88 -8.63 -5.99
N VAL A 115 -12.55 -8.55 -6.14
CA VAL A 115 -11.59 -9.59 -5.79
C VAL A 115 -10.45 -9.00 -4.95
N ILE A 116 -10.08 -9.69 -3.87
CA ILE A 116 -8.93 -9.33 -3.03
C ILE A 116 -7.67 -9.39 -3.89
N THR A 117 -6.94 -8.28 -3.95
CA THR A 117 -5.70 -8.17 -4.74
C THR A 117 -4.52 -7.95 -3.80
N GLU A 118 -3.66 -8.95 -3.68
CA GLU A 118 -2.39 -8.88 -2.95
C GLU A 118 -1.29 -8.40 -3.88
N ILE A 119 -0.44 -7.49 -3.44
CA ILE A 119 0.63 -6.93 -4.25
C ILE A 119 1.95 -7.08 -3.49
N SER A 120 2.88 -7.83 -4.05
CA SER A 120 4.13 -8.25 -3.41
C SER A 120 5.34 -8.01 -4.31
N TRP A 121 6.54 -8.08 -3.73
CA TRP A 121 7.79 -7.95 -4.47
C TRP A 121 7.99 -9.08 -5.47
N ASN A 122 8.42 -8.75 -6.69
CA ASN A 122 8.80 -9.73 -7.69
C ASN A 122 10.30 -10.08 -7.59
N THR A 123 10.59 -11.34 -7.26
CA THR A 123 11.97 -11.87 -7.16
C THR A 123 12.59 -12.23 -8.52
N SER A 124 11.79 -12.32 -9.58
CA SER A 124 12.29 -12.61 -10.93
C SER A 124 13.10 -11.43 -11.49
N ASN A 125 14.26 -11.74 -12.06
CA ASN A 125 15.09 -10.78 -12.81
C ASN A 125 14.89 -10.84 -14.32
N ASP A 126 13.99 -11.71 -14.80
CA ASP A 126 13.62 -11.80 -16.20
C ASP A 126 12.72 -10.61 -16.60
N ASP A 127 13.16 -9.82 -17.58
CA ASP A 127 12.45 -8.65 -18.10
C ASP A 127 11.09 -9.00 -18.73
N SER A 128 10.93 -10.22 -19.25
CA SER A 128 9.64 -10.70 -19.76
C SER A 128 8.61 -10.95 -18.66
N LYS A 129 9.07 -11.09 -17.41
CA LYS A 129 8.28 -11.38 -16.20
C LYS A 129 8.27 -10.21 -15.24
N LYS A 130 8.51 -8.99 -15.72
CA LYS A 130 8.57 -7.78 -14.87
C LYS A 130 7.29 -7.60 -14.05
N TYR A 131 6.14 -7.84 -14.66
CA TYR A 131 4.84 -7.91 -14.00
C TYR A 131 4.32 -9.34 -14.07
N ARG A 132 4.03 -9.94 -12.91
CA ARG A 132 3.47 -11.29 -12.80
C ARG A 132 2.20 -11.25 -11.96
N ALA A 133 1.21 -12.06 -12.30
CA ALA A 133 0.05 -12.29 -11.47
C ALA A 133 -0.31 -13.77 -11.39
N GLU A 134 -0.81 -14.17 -10.23
CA GLU A 134 -1.40 -15.47 -9.96
C GLU A 134 -2.87 -15.26 -9.59
N ILE A 135 -3.75 -15.81 -10.40
CA ILE A 135 -5.20 -15.72 -10.22
C ILE A 135 -5.64 -17.04 -9.60
N HIS A 136 -5.98 -17.01 -8.31
CA HIS A 136 -6.42 -18.18 -7.57
C HIS A 136 -7.93 -18.31 -7.68
N PHE A 137 -8.42 -19.42 -8.24
CA PHE A 137 -9.85 -19.71 -8.28
C PHE A 137 -10.33 -20.34 -6.96
N LEU A 138 -11.61 -20.16 -6.65
CA LEU A 138 -12.27 -20.82 -5.52
C LEU A 138 -12.16 -22.35 -5.69
N SER A 139 -12.17 -23.06 -4.57
CA SER A 139 -12.35 -24.51 -4.55
C SER A 139 -13.82 -24.89 -4.82
N GLN A 140 -14.04 -26.17 -5.18
CA GLN A 140 -15.39 -26.67 -5.45
C GLN A 140 -16.32 -26.52 -4.25
N ALA A 141 -15.80 -26.71 -3.04
CA ALA A 141 -16.57 -26.60 -1.80
C ALA A 141 -16.97 -25.14 -1.50
N GLU A 142 -16.04 -24.20 -1.69
CA GLU A 142 -16.29 -22.76 -1.51
C GLU A 142 -17.36 -22.27 -2.50
N TRP A 143 -17.23 -22.60 -3.79
CA TRP A 143 -18.21 -22.19 -4.81
C TRP A 143 -19.59 -22.82 -4.59
N SER A 144 -19.66 -24.09 -4.20
CA SER A 144 -20.95 -24.75 -3.93
C SER A 144 -21.71 -24.06 -2.79
N THR A 145 -20.98 -23.62 -1.77
CA THR A 145 -21.54 -22.85 -0.65
C THR A 145 -22.03 -21.48 -1.12
N GLU A 146 -21.25 -20.80 -1.96
CA GLU A 146 -21.59 -19.48 -2.49
C GLU A 146 -22.81 -19.51 -3.44
N VAL A 147 -22.85 -20.45 -4.38
CA VAL A 147 -24.01 -20.61 -5.29
C VAL A 147 -25.29 -20.91 -4.53
N THR A 148 -25.21 -21.71 -3.47
CA THR A 148 -26.37 -22.00 -2.62
C THR A 148 -26.90 -20.74 -1.95
N ALA A 149 -26.01 -19.86 -1.47
CA ALA A 149 -26.39 -18.57 -0.90
C ALA A 149 -26.99 -17.62 -1.95
N LEU A 150 -26.31 -17.47 -3.10
CA LEU A 150 -26.76 -16.61 -4.21
C LEU A 150 -28.12 -17.06 -4.76
N HIS A 151 -28.33 -18.37 -4.92
CA HIS A 151 -29.59 -18.94 -5.38
C HIS A 151 -30.73 -18.63 -4.41
N ARG A 152 -30.48 -18.74 -3.10
CA ARG A 152 -31.45 -18.35 -2.07
C ARG A 152 -31.81 -16.86 -2.14
N ASP A 153 -30.84 -16.00 -2.46
CA ASP A 153 -31.02 -14.54 -2.46
C ASP A 153 -31.80 -14.02 -3.69
N ILE A 154 -31.76 -14.72 -4.82
CA ILE A 154 -32.57 -14.37 -6.01
C ILE A 154 -34.03 -14.82 -5.89
N LEU A 155 -34.36 -15.71 -4.94
CA LEU A 155 -35.71 -16.23 -4.76
C LEU A 155 -36.54 -15.33 -3.84
N GLY A 156 -37.69 -14.88 -4.36
CA GLY A 156 -38.68 -14.12 -3.64
C GLY A 156 -39.58 -14.97 -2.75
N ASN A 157 -40.51 -14.30 -2.06
CA ASN A 157 -41.49 -14.92 -1.15
C ASN A 157 -42.49 -15.88 -1.83
N ASN A 158 -42.40 -16.10 -3.14
CA ASN A 158 -43.32 -16.96 -3.88
C ASN A 158 -42.59 -18.15 -4.53
N GLY A 159 -41.28 -18.32 -4.29
CA GLY A 159 -40.43 -19.27 -5.03
C GLY A 159 -40.10 -18.81 -6.46
N ASN A 160 -40.66 -17.67 -6.89
CA ASN A 160 -40.29 -16.99 -8.13
C ASN A 160 -39.18 -15.98 -7.88
N LEU A 161 -38.63 -15.42 -8.95
CA LEU A 161 -37.63 -14.35 -8.91
C LEU A 161 -38.07 -13.21 -7.98
N SER A 162 -37.20 -12.74 -7.09
CA SER A 162 -37.51 -11.67 -6.15
C SER A 162 -37.77 -10.34 -6.87
N GLU A 163 -38.85 -9.64 -6.49
CA GLU A 163 -39.11 -8.27 -6.98
C GLU A 163 -38.00 -7.29 -6.57
N ASP A 164 -37.26 -7.62 -5.50
CA ASP A 164 -36.13 -6.83 -5.01
C ASP A 164 -34.97 -6.76 -6.01
N ILE A 165 -34.92 -7.64 -7.01
CA ILE A 165 -33.91 -7.58 -8.10
C ILE A 165 -34.00 -6.25 -8.85
N ARG A 166 -35.19 -5.64 -8.93
CA ARG A 166 -35.34 -4.32 -9.59
C ARG A 166 -34.89 -3.16 -8.71
N VAL A 167 -34.62 -3.41 -7.43
CA VAL A 167 -34.14 -2.40 -6.48
C VAL A 167 -32.61 -2.33 -6.59
N ALA A 168 -32.10 -1.17 -6.98
CA ALA A 168 -30.66 -0.93 -7.05
C ALA A 168 -30.01 -1.14 -5.68
N ASP A 169 -28.81 -1.74 -5.69
CA ASP A 169 -28.03 -2.11 -4.50
C ASP A 169 -28.74 -3.07 -3.52
N SER A 170 -29.82 -3.73 -3.95
CA SER A 170 -30.39 -4.84 -3.20
C SER A 170 -29.53 -6.08 -3.38
N GLU A 171 -29.50 -6.95 -2.37
CA GLU A 171 -28.74 -8.19 -2.51
C GLU A 171 -29.35 -9.18 -3.48
N ALA A 172 -30.66 -9.15 -3.69
CA ALA A 172 -31.27 -9.98 -4.73
C ALA A 172 -30.76 -9.56 -6.11
N GLN A 173 -30.63 -8.25 -6.35
CA GLN A 173 -30.03 -7.72 -7.58
C GLN A 173 -28.56 -8.10 -7.70
N ASN A 174 -27.81 -8.03 -6.60
CA ASN A 174 -26.39 -8.39 -6.58
C ASN A 174 -26.19 -9.88 -6.87
N ALA A 175 -26.95 -10.76 -6.20
CA ALA A 175 -26.90 -12.20 -6.40
C ALA A 175 -27.33 -12.59 -7.82
N TYR A 176 -28.37 -11.94 -8.34
CA TYR A 176 -28.81 -12.11 -9.72
C TYR A 176 -27.73 -11.69 -10.72
N THR A 177 -27.07 -10.54 -10.47
CA THR A 177 -25.97 -10.04 -11.31
C THR A 177 -24.79 -11.03 -11.32
N VAL A 178 -24.41 -11.57 -10.16
CA VAL A 178 -23.36 -12.60 -10.05
C VAL A 178 -23.72 -13.86 -10.82
N LEU A 179 -24.93 -14.41 -10.59
CA LEU A 179 -25.37 -15.62 -11.28
C LEU A 179 -25.49 -15.41 -12.79
N LYS A 180 -25.98 -14.25 -13.25
CA LYS A 180 -26.01 -13.94 -14.69
C LYS A 180 -24.63 -13.72 -15.30
N ALA A 181 -23.66 -13.23 -14.53
CA ALA A 181 -22.29 -13.10 -14.98
C ALA A 181 -21.62 -14.46 -15.20
N VAL A 182 -21.87 -15.44 -14.32
CA VAL A 182 -21.33 -16.81 -14.45
C VAL A 182 -22.14 -17.66 -15.43
N TYR A 183 -23.45 -17.51 -15.46
CA TYR A 183 -24.38 -18.30 -16.27
C TYR A 183 -25.16 -17.43 -17.27
N PRO A 184 -24.48 -16.73 -18.21
CA PRO A 184 -25.13 -15.76 -19.09
C PRO A 184 -26.17 -16.38 -20.03
N THR A 185 -26.02 -17.67 -20.37
CA THR A 185 -26.92 -18.40 -21.27
C THR A 185 -28.16 -18.96 -20.59
N HIS A 186 -28.21 -18.99 -19.26
CA HIS A 186 -29.36 -19.54 -18.53
C HIS A 186 -30.47 -18.50 -18.49
N THR A 187 -31.71 -18.87 -18.81
CA THR A 187 -32.89 -18.01 -18.63
C THR A 187 -33.24 -17.83 -17.15
N ASP A 188 -34.01 -16.80 -16.83
CA ASP A 188 -34.37 -16.48 -15.43
C ASP A 188 -35.13 -17.66 -14.78
N GLN A 189 -35.97 -18.36 -15.53
CA GLN A 189 -36.65 -19.58 -15.08
C GLN A 189 -35.69 -20.75 -14.86
N GLN A 190 -34.64 -20.87 -15.67
CA GLN A 190 -33.61 -21.90 -15.47
C GLN A 190 -32.76 -21.61 -14.22
N LEU A 191 -32.45 -20.35 -13.92
CA LEU A 191 -31.75 -19.98 -12.68
C LEU A 191 -32.59 -20.26 -11.44
N VAL A 192 -33.91 -19.98 -11.50
CA VAL A 192 -34.85 -20.27 -10.40
C VAL A 192 -35.00 -21.77 -10.16
N ASN A 193 -35.20 -22.56 -11.22
CA ASN A 193 -35.51 -23.98 -11.11
C ASN A 193 -34.28 -24.89 -11.00
N ALA A 194 -33.08 -24.37 -11.25
CA ALA A 194 -31.86 -25.17 -11.17
C ALA A 194 -31.51 -25.52 -9.72
N ASP A 195 -31.05 -26.75 -9.52
CA ASP A 195 -30.42 -27.17 -8.28
C ASP A 195 -29.05 -26.44 -8.13
N PRO A 196 -28.79 -25.75 -7.00
CA PRO A 196 -27.50 -25.14 -6.71
C PRO A 196 -26.30 -26.08 -6.90
N TYR A 197 -26.45 -27.37 -6.61
CA TYR A 197 -25.39 -28.37 -6.80
C TYR A 197 -25.09 -28.63 -8.28
N VAL A 198 -26.09 -28.52 -9.15
CA VAL A 198 -25.93 -28.67 -10.61
C VAL A 198 -25.26 -27.43 -11.20
N LEU A 199 -25.66 -26.24 -10.75
CA LEU A 199 -25.00 -24.99 -11.11
C LEU A 199 -23.51 -25.03 -10.70
N ALA A 200 -23.22 -25.41 -9.46
CA ALA A 200 -21.85 -25.50 -8.95
C ALA A 200 -20.96 -26.50 -9.72
N ASN A 201 -21.54 -27.54 -10.33
CA ASN A 201 -20.82 -28.58 -11.08
C ASN A 201 -20.86 -28.38 -12.61
N PHE A 202 -21.26 -27.20 -13.09
CA PHE A 202 -21.29 -26.89 -14.52
C PHE A 202 -19.92 -27.08 -15.19
N SER A 203 -19.86 -27.67 -16.38
CA SER A 203 -18.60 -28.14 -17.01
C SER A 203 -17.55 -27.04 -17.15
N LYS A 204 -17.94 -25.86 -17.66
CA LYS A 204 -17.05 -24.70 -17.81
C LYS A 204 -16.50 -24.16 -16.49
N ILE A 205 -17.18 -24.43 -15.37
CA ILE A 205 -16.75 -23.99 -14.04
C ILE A 205 -15.73 -24.98 -13.47
N ARG A 206 -15.99 -26.29 -13.63
CA ARG A 206 -15.08 -27.36 -13.22
C ARG A 206 -13.70 -27.29 -13.88
N GLU A 207 -13.62 -26.75 -15.09
CA GLU A 207 -12.36 -26.56 -15.81
C GLU A 207 -11.44 -25.52 -15.14
N VAL A 208 -11.98 -24.61 -14.32
CA VAL A 208 -11.26 -23.45 -13.80
C VAL A 208 -11.19 -23.44 -12.27
N ILE A 209 -12.20 -23.96 -11.57
CA ILE A 209 -12.22 -24.08 -10.12
C ILE A 209 -11.03 -24.88 -9.59
N GLY A 210 -10.42 -24.42 -8.49
CA GLY A 210 -9.25 -25.04 -7.87
C GLY A 210 -7.95 -24.90 -8.67
N THR A 211 -7.96 -24.22 -9.81
CA THR A 211 -6.75 -23.94 -10.61
C THR A 211 -6.13 -22.58 -10.25
N VAL A 212 -4.86 -22.40 -10.62
CA VAL A 212 -4.16 -21.11 -10.53
C VAL A 212 -3.73 -20.73 -11.94
N GLN A 213 -4.20 -19.58 -12.43
CA GLN A 213 -3.77 -19.04 -13.72
C GLN A 213 -2.66 -18.01 -13.52
N VAL A 214 -1.60 -18.12 -14.32
CA VAL A 214 -0.43 -17.24 -14.25
C VAL A 214 -0.42 -16.30 -15.45
N VAL A 215 -0.24 -15.01 -15.20
CA VAL A 215 -0.06 -13.97 -16.22
C VAL A 215 1.32 -13.35 -16.03
N GLU A 216 2.14 -13.33 -17.07
CA GLU A 216 3.48 -12.75 -17.07
C GLU A 216 3.62 -11.78 -18.24
N GLU A 217 4.06 -10.55 -17.98
CA GLU A 217 4.18 -9.48 -18.97
C GLU A 217 5.35 -8.54 -18.66
N LYS A 218 5.91 -7.94 -19.72
CA LYS A 218 6.97 -6.92 -19.63
C LYS A 218 6.44 -5.53 -19.30
N GLY A 219 5.24 -5.18 -19.79
CA GLY A 219 4.66 -3.83 -19.68
C GLY A 219 3.37 -3.79 -18.87
N SER A 220 3.21 -2.75 -18.05
CA SER A 220 2.05 -2.57 -17.17
C SER A 220 0.72 -2.47 -17.92
N ASP A 221 0.69 -1.83 -19.10
CA ASP A 221 -0.56 -1.70 -19.88
C ASP A 221 -1.10 -3.04 -20.41
N ASN A 222 -0.21 -3.93 -20.90
CA ASN A 222 -0.61 -5.25 -21.39
C ASN A 222 -0.99 -6.17 -20.23
N PHE A 223 -0.21 -6.10 -19.14
CA PHE A 223 -0.50 -6.79 -17.89
C PHE A 223 -1.89 -6.41 -17.36
N TYR A 224 -2.16 -5.11 -17.31
CA TYR A 224 -3.45 -4.56 -16.91
C TYR A 224 -4.59 -5.09 -17.77
N LYS A 225 -4.48 -5.06 -19.10
CA LYS A 225 -5.54 -5.55 -20.00
C LYS A 225 -5.84 -7.04 -19.78
N LYS A 226 -4.82 -7.86 -19.54
CA LYS A 226 -5.01 -9.29 -19.26
C LYS A 226 -5.71 -9.52 -17.94
N ILE A 227 -5.28 -8.84 -16.87
CA ILE A 227 -5.88 -8.96 -15.54
C ILE A 227 -7.27 -8.35 -15.46
N GLN A 228 -7.54 -7.27 -16.21
CA GLN A 228 -8.84 -6.62 -16.23
C GLN A 228 -9.96 -7.58 -16.60
N SER A 229 -9.71 -8.53 -17.51
CA SER A 229 -10.71 -9.55 -17.89
C SER A 229 -11.12 -10.50 -16.74
N PHE A 230 -10.29 -10.59 -15.70
CA PHE A 230 -10.52 -11.42 -14.52
C PHE A 230 -11.07 -10.61 -13.34
N VAL A 231 -10.67 -9.35 -13.19
CA VAL A 231 -10.98 -8.52 -12.02
C VAL A 231 -12.19 -7.59 -12.26
N ASP A 232 -12.44 -7.17 -13.51
CA ASP A 232 -13.50 -6.22 -13.84
C ASP A 232 -14.85 -6.91 -14.10
N SER A 233 -15.92 -6.27 -13.65
CA SER A 233 -17.30 -6.74 -13.80
C SER A 233 -17.94 -6.18 -15.09
N GLU A 234 -17.29 -6.44 -16.23
CA GLU A 234 -17.85 -6.01 -17.52
C GLU A 234 -19.23 -6.63 -17.77
N GLU A 235 -20.29 -5.82 -17.75
CA GLU A 235 -21.47 -6.08 -18.54
C GLU A 235 -21.09 -5.76 -19.99
N LYS A 236 -20.66 -6.77 -20.75
CA LYS A 236 -20.57 -6.61 -22.20
C LYS A 236 -21.93 -6.13 -22.70
N GLY A 237 -21.93 -4.97 -23.37
CA GLY A 237 -23.13 -4.35 -23.93
C GLY A 237 -23.90 -5.33 -24.82
N LYS A 238 -25.19 -5.07 -24.98
CA LYS A 238 -26.20 -5.81 -25.76
C LYS A 238 -25.72 -6.23 -27.17
N GLY A 239 -24.85 -7.24 -27.24
CA GLY A 239 -24.31 -7.87 -28.43
C GLY A 239 -24.37 -9.38 -28.27
N GLN A 240 -24.52 -10.11 -29.39
CA GLN A 240 -25.01 -11.50 -29.45
C GLN A 240 -24.13 -12.60 -28.82
N ASP A 241 -22.97 -12.29 -28.22
CA ASP A 241 -22.09 -13.28 -27.56
C ASP A 241 -21.75 -12.86 -26.12
N THR A 242 -22.65 -13.10 -25.17
CA THR A 242 -22.39 -12.93 -23.73
C THR A 242 -21.57 -14.11 -23.20
N THR A 243 -20.24 -13.92 -23.14
CA THR A 243 -19.28 -14.86 -22.55
C THR A 243 -19.33 -14.82 -21.02
N MET A 244 -19.12 -15.98 -20.37
CA MET A 244 -19.02 -16.10 -18.90
C MET A 244 -17.93 -15.17 -18.33
N ALA A 245 -18.24 -14.50 -17.22
CA ALA A 245 -17.28 -13.69 -16.47
C ALA A 245 -16.62 -14.51 -15.35
N TYR A 246 -15.33 -14.30 -15.12
CA TYR A 246 -14.54 -15.07 -14.14
C TYR A 246 -14.49 -14.44 -12.75
N TRP A 247 -14.71 -13.13 -12.61
CA TRP A 247 -14.56 -12.41 -11.35
C TRP A 247 -15.34 -13.03 -10.14
N PRO A 248 -16.52 -13.67 -10.30
CA PRO A 248 -17.18 -14.32 -9.17
C PRO A 248 -16.47 -15.60 -8.69
N LEU A 249 -15.71 -16.25 -9.56
CA LEU A 249 -15.07 -17.54 -9.29
C LEU A 249 -13.64 -17.38 -8.72
N ILE A 250 -13.11 -16.16 -8.66
CA ILE A 250 -11.74 -15.90 -8.23
C ILE A 250 -11.71 -15.68 -6.72
N LYS A 251 -10.89 -16.44 -6.00
CA LYS A 251 -10.64 -16.28 -4.57
C LYS A 251 -9.81 -15.03 -4.28
N SER A 252 -8.64 -14.94 -4.90
CA SER A 252 -7.71 -13.81 -4.76
C SER A 252 -6.82 -13.69 -5.99
N VAL A 253 -6.30 -12.48 -6.22
CA VAL A 253 -5.28 -12.21 -7.23
C VAL A 253 -4.00 -11.77 -6.52
N ARG A 254 -2.89 -12.46 -6.77
CA ARG A 254 -1.57 -12.07 -6.27
C ARG A 254 -0.78 -11.46 -7.39
N VAL A 255 -0.43 -10.19 -7.26
CA VAL A 255 0.35 -9.40 -8.21
C VAL A 255 1.77 -9.24 -7.69
N PHE A 256 2.74 -9.41 -8.56
CA PHE A 256 4.15 -9.30 -8.28
C PHE A 256 4.76 -8.25 -9.22
N LEU A 257 5.37 -7.21 -8.64
CA LEU A 257 6.15 -6.22 -9.38
C LEU A 257 7.34 -5.72 -8.57
N LYS A 258 8.27 -5.04 -9.23
CA LYS A 258 9.40 -4.36 -8.59
C LYS A 258 9.01 -2.92 -8.27
N SER A 259 8.65 -2.65 -7.02
CA SER A 259 8.42 -1.31 -6.48
C SER A 259 9.19 -1.16 -5.16
N GLU A 260 9.82 -0.01 -4.95
CA GLU A 260 10.66 0.27 -3.78
C GLU A 260 9.92 -0.05 -2.46
N VAL A 261 8.63 0.32 -2.36
CA VAL A 261 7.80 0.09 -1.17
C VAL A 261 7.65 -1.40 -0.84
N LEU A 262 7.64 -2.27 -1.86
CA LEU A 262 7.48 -3.71 -1.69
C LEU A 262 8.81 -4.41 -1.39
N SER A 263 9.95 -3.75 -1.64
CA SER A 263 11.28 -4.35 -1.52
C SER A 263 11.56 -4.88 -0.11
N THR A 264 10.95 -4.27 0.92
CA THR A 264 11.10 -4.65 2.34
C THR A 264 10.13 -5.74 2.80
N GLY A 265 9.54 -6.52 1.89
CA GLY A 265 8.57 -7.58 2.24
C GLY A 265 7.16 -7.07 2.55
N VAL A 266 6.91 -5.78 2.27
CA VAL A 266 5.57 -5.20 2.32
C VAL A 266 4.68 -5.88 1.30
N VAL A 267 3.48 -6.27 1.75
CA VAL A 267 2.41 -6.77 0.92
C VAL A 267 1.23 -5.81 1.05
N LEU A 268 0.92 -5.09 -0.03
CA LEU A 268 -0.27 -4.22 -0.06
C LEU A 268 -1.47 -5.04 -0.50
N VAL A 269 -2.57 -4.98 0.25
CA VAL A 269 -3.78 -5.73 -0.06
C VAL A 269 -4.93 -4.77 -0.30
N ASP A 270 -5.42 -4.71 -1.55
CA ASP A 270 -6.65 -3.99 -1.87
C ASP A 270 -7.84 -4.85 -1.41
N LEU A 271 -8.47 -4.44 -0.31
CA LEU A 271 -9.65 -5.10 0.21
C LEU A 271 -10.89 -4.48 -0.45
N PRO A 272 -11.86 -5.31 -0.89
CA PRO A 272 -13.12 -4.81 -1.43
C PRO A 272 -13.79 -3.89 -0.40
N GLY A 273 -14.48 -2.85 -0.88
CA GLY A 273 -15.08 -1.86 0.02
C GLY A 273 -16.10 -2.46 0.97
N GLY A 274 -16.30 -1.88 2.15
CA GLY A 274 -17.23 -2.40 3.17
C GLY A 274 -18.71 -2.42 2.78
N ARG A 275 -19.04 -1.92 1.58
CA ARG A 275 -20.35 -1.94 0.92
C ARG A 275 -20.37 -2.80 -0.35
N ASP A 276 -19.36 -3.63 -0.56
CA ASP A 276 -19.34 -4.52 -1.72
C ASP A 276 -20.58 -5.42 -1.69
N ALA A 277 -21.19 -5.54 -2.87
CA ALA A 277 -22.52 -6.06 -3.10
C ALA A 277 -22.68 -7.55 -2.71
N ASN A 278 -21.58 -8.26 -2.52
CA ASN A 278 -21.53 -9.68 -2.22
C ASN A 278 -21.19 -9.93 -0.74
N ALA A 279 -22.16 -10.46 0.02
CA ALA A 279 -22.01 -10.80 1.44
C ALA A 279 -20.92 -11.86 1.70
N ALA A 280 -20.68 -12.79 0.77
CA ALA A 280 -19.60 -13.76 0.88
C ALA A 280 -18.22 -13.07 0.80
N ARG A 281 -18.07 -12.05 -0.04
CA ARG A 281 -16.83 -11.26 -0.18
C ARG A 281 -16.55 -10.41 1.04
N ALA A 282 -17.58 -9.86 1.68
CA ALA A 282 -17.44 -9.16 2.95
C ALA A 282 -16.90 -10.08 4.06
N ALA A 283 -17.32 -11.35 4.09
CA ALA A 283 -16.80 -12.35 5.04
C ALA A 283 -15.34 -12.73 4.74
N VAL A 284 -14.97 -12.89 3.47
CA VAL A 284 -13.56 -13.14 3.08
C VAL A 284 -12.68 -11.94 3.44
N ALA A 285 -13.13 -10.71 3.17
CA ALA A 285 -12.43 -9.50 3.58
C ALA A 285 -12.30 -9.38 5.11
N ALA A 286 -13.33 -9.74 5.86
CA ALA A 286 -13.29 -9.76 7.32
C ALA A 286 -12.30 -10.78 7.89
N ASN A 287 -12.15 -11.94 7.24
CA ASN A 287 -11.09 -12.90 7.58
C ASN A 287 -9.71 -12.38 7.19
N TYR A 288 -9.59 -11.69 6.06
CA TYR A 288 -8.30 -11.13 5.63
C TYR A 288 -7.79 -10.00 6.54
N ILE A 289 -8.70 -9.17 7.08
CA ILE A 289 -8.37 -8.18 8.13
C ILE A 289 -7.69 -8.84 9.33
N LYS A 290 -7.98 -10.13 9.59
CA LYS A 290 -7.33 -10.89 10.66
C LYS A 290 -5.86 -11.16 10.36
N GLU A 291 -5.48 -11.38 9.11
CA GLU A 291 -4.10 -11.69 8.74
C GLU A 291 -3.23 -10.43 8.55
N CYS A 292 -3.84 -9.25 8.48
CA CYS A 292 -3.13 -7.99 8.31
C CYS A 292 -2.28 -7.63 9.55
N THR A 293 -1.02 -7.28 9.31
CA THR A 293 -0.12 -6.67 10.31
C THR A 293 -0.51 -5.23 10.60
N ARG A 294 -0.98 -4.50 9.58
CA ARG A 294 -1.44 -3.10 9.66
C ARG A 294 -2.64 -2.84 8.76
N LEU A 295 -3.38 -1.79 9.09
CA LEU A 295 -4.58 -1.39 8.35
C LEU A 295 -4.50 0.07 7.92
N TRP A 296 -4.80 0.32 6.64
CA TRP A 296 -4.97 1.66 6.10
C TRP A 296 -6.45 1.98 5.96
N VAL A 297 -6.92 3.01 6.64
CA VAL A 297 -8.32 3.47 6.55
C VAL A 297 -8.38 4.66 5.59
N VAL A 298 -9.01 4.46 4.44
CA VAL A 298 -9.02 5.41 3.31
C VAL A 298 -10.39 6.07 3.17
N ALA A 299 -10.43 7.39 3.32
CA ALA A 299 -11.62 8.22 3.14
C ALA A 299 -11.33 9.46 2.28
N PRO A 300 -12.29 10.02 1.52
CA PRO A 300 -12.11 11.29 0.83
C PRO A 300 -12.03 12.45 1.82
N ILE A 301 -11.09 13.37 1.67
CA ILE A 301 -10.87 14.48 2.63
C ILE A 301 -12.11 15.37 2.82
N THR A 302 -12.92 15.56 1.78
CA THR A 302 -14.16 16.36 1.82
C THR A 302 -15.19 15.79 2.78
N ARG A 303 -15.09 14.51 3.11
CA ARG A 303 -15.97 13.84 4.06
C ARG A 303 -15.20 13.26 5.24
N ALA A 304 -13.87 13.19 5.25
CA ALA A 304 -13.12 12.40 6.22
C ALA A 304 -13.48 12.66 7.70
N VAL A 305 -13.83 13.91 8.05
CA VAL A 305 -14.27 14.28 9.41
C VAL A 305 -15.73 13.85 9.69
N ASP A 306 -16.60 13.80 8.69
CA ASP A 306 -18.04 13.46 8.80
C ASP A 306 -18.42 12.14 8.12
N ASP A 307 -17.43 11.39 7.64
CA ASP A 307 -17.65 10.24 6.78
C ASP A 307 -18.25 9.15 7.67
N LYS A 308 -19.57 8.95 7.53
CA LYS A 308 -20.28 7.91 8.26
C LYS A 308 -19.64 6.56 8.06
N THR A 309 -19.02 6.28 6.91
CA THR A 309 -18.32 5.02 6.69
C THR A 309 -16.98 4.98 7.39
N ALA A 310 -16.17 6.04 7.42
CA ALA A 310 -14.95 6.05 8.24
C ALA A 310 -15.29 5.96 9.74
N LYS A 311 -16.34 6.64 10.20
CA LYS A 311 -16.89 6.56 11.56
C LYS A 311 -17.50 5.18 11.87
N ASN A 312 -18.13 4.51 10.90
CA ASN A 312 -18.67 3.15 11.05
C ASN A 312 -17.60 2.06 10.93
N LEU A 313 -16.57 2.27 10.09
CA LEU A 313 -15.39 1.41 9.99
C LEU A 313 -14.57 1.50 11.28
N MET A 314 -14.48 2.69 11.88
CA MET A 314 -14.08 2.92 13.27
C MET A 314 -15.28 2.87 14.24
N GLY A 315 -16.29 2.07 13.92
CA GLY A 315 -17.48 1.93 14.77
C GLY A 315 -17.14 1.19 16.06
N HIS A 316 -18.08 1.18 17.00
CA HIS A 316 -17.91 0.58 18.33
C HIS A 316 -17.29 -0.82 18.28
N ASN A 317 -17.78 -1.72 17.42
CA ASN A 317 -17.27 -3.10 17.33
C ASN A 317 -15.81 -3.17 16.85
N PHE A 318 -15.41 -2.29 15.93
CA PHE A 318 -14.03 -2.25 15.44
C PHE A 318 -13.09 -1.66 16.50
N LYS A 319 -13.48 -0.57 17.17
CA LYS A 319 -12.73 0.00 18.30
C LYS A 319 -12.59 -0.99 19.45
N GLN A 320 -13.67 -1.67 19.79
CA GLN A 320 -13.66 -2.72 20.80
C GLN A 320 -12.68 -3.84 20.42
N GLN A 321 -12.73 -4.30 19.16
CA GLN A 321 -11.78 -5.29 18.67
C GLN A 321 -10.32 -4.79 18.72
N LEU A 322 -10.05 -3.54 18.37
CA LEU A 322 -8.71 -2.96 18.48
C LEU A 322 -8.20 -2.91 19.91
N LYS A 323 -9.08 -2.66 20.90
CA LYS A 323 -8.76 -2.71 22.32
C LYS A 323 -8.34 -4.10 22.75
N TYR A 324 -9.14 -5.10 22.39
CA TYR A 324 -8.84 -6.50 22.69
C TYR A 324 -7.54 -6.98 22.05
N ASP A 325 -7.27 -6.54 20.82
CA ASP A 325 -6.09 -6.93 20.04
C ASP A 325 -4.85 -6.05 20.35
N ASP A 326 -4.94 -5.06 21.26
CA ASP A 326 -3.96 -3.96 21.51
C ASP A 326 -3.29 -3.42 20.24
N SER A 327 -4.13 -3.11 19.25
CA SER A 327 -3.70 -2.86 17.88
C SER A 327 -3.99 -1.43 17.40
N TYR A 328 -4.22 -0.49 18.32
CA TYR A 328 -4.43 0.93 17.98
C TYR A 328 -3.28 1.50 17.14
N TRP A 329 -2.05 1.10 17.44
CA TRP A 329 -0.82 1.50 16.78
C TRP A 329 -0.64 0.89 15.37
N SER A 330 -1.52 -0.03 14.96
CA SER A 330 -1.46 -0.72 13.67
C SER A 330 -2.22 0.00 12.56
N ILE A 331 -2.90 1.12 12.87
CA ILE A 331 -3.76 1.85 11.93
C ILE A 331 -3.08 3.10 11.38
N THR A 332 -3.23 3.32 10.08
CA THR A 332 -2.87 4.56 9.39
C THR A 332 -4.12 5.12 8.70
N PHE A 333 -4.44 6.39 8.95
CA PHE A 333 -5.58 7.04 8.30
C PHE A 333 -5.11 7.82 7.05
N ILE A 334 -5.83 7.67 5.94
CA ILE A 334 -5.48 8.28 4.66
C ILE A 334 -6.67 9.07 4.11
N CYS A 335 -6.53 10.38 4.11
CA CYS A 335 -7.44 11.33 3.48
C CYS A 335 -7.07 11.50 2.00
N THR A 336 -7.85 10.91 1.11
CA THR A 336 -7.66 11.00 -0.35
C THR A 336 -8.32 12.24 -0.95
N LYS A 337 -8.03 12.53 -2.23
CA LYS A 337 -8.61 13.67 -2.97
C LYS A 337 -8.29 15.04 -2.33
N ALA A 338 -7.08 15.19 -1.77
CA ALA A 338 -6.60 16.46 -1.23
C ALA A 338 -6.61 17.60 -2.27
N ASP A 339 -6.62 17.29 -3.55
CA ASP A 339 -6.76 18.22 -4.67
C ASP A 339 -8.17 18.77 -4.90
N ASP A 340 -9.21 18.08 -4.42
CA ASP A 340 -10.61 18.49 -4.61
C ASP A 340 -11.00 19.51 -3.54
N ILE A 341 -10.79 20.81 -3.80
CA ILE A 341 -11.00 21.89 -2.83
C ILE A 341 -11.83 23.04 -3.42
N ALA A 342 -12.86 23.45 -2.67
CA ALA A 342 -13.56 24.71 -2.89
C ALA A 342 -12.83 25.85 -2.17
N VAL A 343 -12.14 26.70 -2.92
CA VAL A 343 -11.29 27.78 -2.36
C VAL A 343 -12.10 28.74 -1.51
N ASP A 344 -13.32 29.11 -1.92
CA ASP A 344 -14.17 30.05 -1.19
C ASP A 344 -14.60 29.52 0.18
N GLU A 345 -15.03 28.25 0.25
CA GLU A 345 -15.44 27.60 1.50
C GLU A 345 -14.24 27.39 2.44
N ALA A 346 -13.09 26.98 1.88
CA ALA A 346 -11.85 26.83 2.63
C ALA A 346 -11.35 28.18 3.17
N ALA A 347 -11.48 29.25 2.39
CA ALA A 347 -11.08 30.60 2.77
C ALA A 347 -11.84 31.11 4.00
N GLU A 348 -13.15 30.88 4.05
CA GLU A 348 -13.99 31.28 5.17
C GLU A 348 -13.67 30.46 6.43
N THR A 349 -13.55 29.13 6.29
CA THR A 349 -13.31 28.22 7.41
C THR A 349 -11.93 28.42 8.05
N LEU A 350 -10.91 28.72 7.23
CA LEU A 350 -9.52 28.87 7.69
C LEU A 350 -9.13 30.32 8.03
N GLY A 351 -10.07 31.28 7.92
CA GLY A 351 -9.77 32.70 8.14
C GLY A 351 -8.84 33.32 7.09
N LEU A 352 -8.77 32.74 5.89
CA LEU A 352 -7.92 33.20 4.78
C LEU A 352 -8.63 34.13 3.79
N ARG A 353 -9.88 34.51 4.09
CA ARG A 353 -10.74 35.30 3.20
C ARG A 353 -10.10 36.60 2.72
N ASP A 354 -9.55 37.40 3.62
CA ASP A 354 -8.96 38.71 3.27
C ASP A 354 -7.72 38.57 2.38
N TYR A 355 -6.91 37.54 2.65
CA TYR A 355 -5.75 37.19 1.84
C TYR A 355 -6.16 36.77 0.42
N ILE A 356 -7.16 35.89 0.31
CA ILE A 356 -7.65 35.33 -0.95
C ILE A 356 -8.34 36.40 -1.80
N LEU A 357 -9.16 37.26 -1.20
CA LEU A 357 -9.79 38.40 -1.88
C LEU A 357 -8.74 39.40 -2.40
N GLY A 358 -7.68 39.64 -1.64
CA GLY A 358 -6.55 40.48 -2.06
C GLY A 358 -5.84 39.92 -3.30
N GLU A 359 -5.49 38.63 -3.27
CA GLU A 359 -4.86 37.95 -4.41
C GLU A 359 -5.78 37.86 -5.64
N GLU A 360 -7.08 37.67 -5.45
CA GLU A 360 -8.07 37.68 -6.53
C GLU A 360 -8.19 39.05 -7.20
N GLY A 361 -8.12 40.12 -6.42
CA GLY A 361 -8.05 41.48 -6.95
C GLY A 361 -6.83 41.65 -7.85
N VAL A 362 -5.66 41.17 -7.40
CA VAL A 362 -4.42 41.19 -8.19
C VAL A 362 -4.55 40.32 -9.45
N GLU A 363 -5.13 39.12 -9.35
CA GLU A 363 -5.33 38.22 -10.51
C GLU A 363 -6.26 38.85 -11.56
N LYS A 364 -7.36 39.48 -11.13
CA LYS A 364 -8.31 40.18 -12.00
C LYS A 364 -7.64 41.36 -12.71
N ASN A 365 -6.83 42.14 -11.99
CA ASN A 365 -6.05 43.24 -12.58
C ASN A 365 -5.00 42.75 -13.59
N MET A 366 -4.34 41.62 -13.32
CA MET A 366 -3.42 41.00 -14.27
C MET A 366 -4.15 40.46 -15.51
N LYS A 367 -5.35 39.87 -15.35
CA LYS A 367 -6.16 39.38 -16.46
C LYS A 367 -6.63 40.52 -17.37
N SER A 368 -7.16 41.60 -16.81
CA SER A 368 -7.56 42.77 -17.60
C SER A 368 -6.39 43.38 -18.37
N ARG A 369 -5.20 43.42 -17.76
CA ARG A 369 -3.96 43.87 -18.43
C ARG A 369 -3.50 42.93 -19.54
N ILE A 370 -3.60 41.61 -19.36
CA ILE A 370 -3.32 40.62 -20.41
C ILE A 370 -4.28 40.79 -21.58
N ASP A 371 -5.57 40.98 -21.33
CA ASP A 371 -6.58 41.11 -22.37
C ASP A 371 -6.42 42.43 -23.14
N ALA A 372 -6.07 43.53 -22.45
CA ALA A 372 -5.70 44.79 -23.09
C ALA A 372 -4.46 44.63 -23.99
N LEU A 373 -3.38 44.01 -23.49
CA LEU A 373 -2.17 43.76 -24.26
C LEU A 373 -2.41 42.83 -25.46
N ARG A 374 -3.30 41.83 -25.34
CA ARG A 374 -3.70 40.97 -26.47
C ARG A 374 -4.45 41.75 -27.53
N LYS A 375 -5.33 42.68 -27.13
CA LYS A 375 -6.04 43.57 -28.07
C LYS A 375 -5.06 44.50 -28.80
N ASP A 376 -4.08 45.05 -28.10
CA ASP A 376 -3.06 45.92 -28.71
C ASP A 376 -2.07 45.15 -29.58
N LEU A 377 -1.74 43.91 -29.21
CA LEU A 377 -0.93 43.00 -30.04
C LEU A 377 -1.62 42.72 -31.37
N LYS A 378 -2.95 42.47 -31.40
CA LYS A 378 -3.71 42.33 -32.65
C LYS A 378 -3.61 43.57 -33.54
N LYS A 379 -3.68 44.78 -32.95
CA LYS A 379 -3.53 46.05 -33.70
C LYS A 379 -2.10 46.25 -34.22
N LEU A 380 -1.08 45.86 -33.46
CA LEU A 380 0.31 45.95 -33.90
C LEU A 380 0.64 44.92 -34.98
N GLU A 381 0.05 43.73 -34.92
CA GLU A 381 0.20 42.70 -35.96
C GLU A 381 -0.46 43.13 -37.29
N SER A 382 -1.63 43.78 -37.25
CA SER A 382 -2.21 44.39 -38.46
C SER A 382 -1.33 45.52 -38.99
N LYS A 383 -0.86 46.43 -38.12
CA LYS A 383 0.05 47.52 -38.52
C LYS A 383 1.37 47.00 -39.11
N LYS A 384 1.91 45.89 -38.59
CA LYS A 384 3.10 45.22 -39.14
C LYS A 384 2.83 44.71 -40.57
N ALA A 385 1.68 44.10 -40.82
CA ALA A 385 1.31 43.63 -42.15
C ALA A 385 1.18 44.80 -43.14
N ASP A 386 0.54 45.90 -42.72
CA ASP A 386 0.41 47.12 -43.53
C ASP A 386 1.79 47.75 -43.85
N LEU A 387 2.65 47.91 -42.84
CA LEU A 387 4.02 48.43 -43.01
C LEU A 387 4.89 47.50 -43.86
N GLN A 388 4.67 46.19 -43.79
CA GLN A 388 5.38 45.22 -44.62
C GLN A 388 4.96 45.32 -46.09
N ALA A 389 3.67 45.49 -46.37
CA ALA A 389 3.18 45.74 -47.73
C ALA A 389 3.72 47.06 -48.29
N GLN A 390 3.70 48.14 -47.50
CA GLN A 390 4.25 49.45 -47.89
C GLN A 390 5.76 49.40 -48.12
N TYR A 391 6.51 48.69 -47.27
CA TYR A 391 7.94 48.49 -47.45
C TYR A 391 8.28 47.73 -48.73
N GLN A 392 7.48 46.70 -49.08
CA GLN A 392 7.69 45.94 -50.31
C GLN A 392 7.45 46.80 -51.55
N ILE A 393 6.38 47.60 -51.54
CA ILE A 393 6.09 48.57 -52.61
C ILE A 393 7.26 49.56 -52.76
N ALA A 394 7.68 50.20 -51.66
CA ALA A 394 8.80 51.14 -51.68
C ALA A 394 10.13 50.50 -52.08
N SER A 395 10.36 49.21 -51.80
CA SER A 395 11.56 48.49 -52.27
C SER A 395 11.54 48.28 -53.77
N ASN A 396 10.42 47.80 -54.30
CA ASN A 396 10.23 47.60 -55.74
C ASN A 396 10.35 48.94 -56.49
N ASP A 397 9.83 50.03 -55.91
CA ASP A 397 9.96 51.37 -56.47
C ASP A 397 11.42 51.86 -56.47
N VAL A 398 12.18 51.62 -55.40
CA VAL A 398 13.63 51.95 -55.39
C VAL A 398 14.42 51.15 -56.43
N GLU A 399 14.11 49.87 -56.63
CA GLU A 399 14.77 49.02 -57.63
C GLU A 399 14.45 49.46 -59.07
N THR A 400 13.18 49.74 -59.35
CA THR A 400 12.76 50.26 -60.66
C THR A 400 13.39 51.60 -60.97
N TRP A 401 13.42 52.54 -60.01
CA TRP A 401 14.07 53.84 -60.18
C TRP A 401 15.61 53.75 -60.22
N GLN A 402 16.24 52.77 -59.56
CA GLN A 402 17.68 52.49 -59.73
C GLN A 402 18.01 52.07 -61.16
N GLY A 403 17.21 51.16 -61.74
CA GLY A 403 17.36 50.75 -63.14
C GLY A 403 17.21 51.92 -64.12
N ILE A 404 16.24 52.81 -63.86
CA ILE A 404 15.98 54.01 -64.65
C ILE A 404 17.11 55.04 -64.52
N CYS A 405 17.68 55.25 -63.33
CA CYS A 405 18.86 56.10 -63.16
C CYS A 405 20.08 55.56 -63.92
N LEU A 406 20.28 54.23 -63.94
CA LEU A 406 21.37 53.59 -64.70
C LEU A 406 21.19 53.80 -66.21
N GLN A 407 19.96 53.64 -66.72
CA GLN A 407 19.61 53.90 -68.11
C GLN A 407 19.75 55.39 -68.49
N ALA A 408 19.39 56.30 -67.58
CA ALA A 408 19.54 57.74 -67.77
C ALA A 408 21.02 58.17 -67.85
N ALA A 409 21.91 57.50 -67.11
CA ALA A 409 23.34 57.78 -67.06
C ALA A 409 24.12 57.27 -68.28
N ASN A 410 23.67 56.17 -68.90
CA ASN A 410 24.35 55.57 -70.07
C ASN A 410 23.84 56.12 -71.42
N ASP A 411 22.51 56.25 -71.61
CA ASP A 411 21.91 56.49 -72.93
C ASP A 411 21.15 57.83 -73.07
N GLY A 412 21.05 58.63 -72.00
CA GLY A 412 20.43 59.96 -72.03
C GLY A 412 18.92 59.98 -72.36
N ARG A 413 18.25 58.83 -72.42
CA ARG A 413 16.80 58.71 -72.67
C ARG A 413 16.18 57.70 -71.69
N ALA A 414 15.88 58.17 -70.49
CA ALA A 414 15.12 57.39 -69.50
C ALA A 414 13.73 58.00 -69.30
N PHE A 415 12.71 57.15 -69.18
CA PHE A 415 11.32 57.55 -69.00
C PHE A 415 10.79 57.00 -67.68
N ALA A 416 9.86 57.72 -67.04
CA ALA A 416 9.23 57.25 -65.81
C ALA A 416 8.50 55.90 -66.04
N PRO A 417 8.42 55.02 -65.03
CA PRO A 417 7.69 53.76 -65.14
C PRO A 417 6.21 53.98 -65.50
N PHE A 418 5.61 53.08 -66.28
CA PHE A 418 4.18 53.13 -66.65
C PHE A 418 3.29 52.89 -65.42
N GLU A 419 2.54 53.91 -64.97
CA GLU A 419 1.51 53.74 -63.94
C GLU A 419 0.21 53.21 -64.59
N SER A 420 0.00 51.89 -64.55
CA SER A 420 -1.25 51.30 -65.06
C SER A 420 -2.46 51.65 -64.15
N PRO A 421 -3.64 52.00 -64.67
CA PRO A 421 -4.82 52.38 -63.89
C PRO A 421 -5.32 51.30 -62.91
N ASN A 422 -5.02 50.03 -63.18
CA ASN A 422 -5.46 48.89 -62.36
C ASN A 422 -4.78 48.81 -60.97
N LYS A 423 -3.69 49.55 -60.71
CA LYS A 423 -3.07 49.58 -59.38
C LYS A 423 -3.84 50.46 -58.37
N ARG A 424 -4.61 51.47 -58.82
CA ARG A 424 -5.43 52.33 -57.91
C ARG A 424 -6.59 51.58 -57.26
N LYS A 425 -7.20 50.60 -57.97
CA LYS A 425 -8.35 49.85 -57.45
C LYS A 425 -7.98 48.87 -56.32
N ARG A 426 -6.72 48.43 -56.26
CA ARG A 426 -6.21 47.55 -55.18
C ARG A 426 -5.78 48.31 -53.92
N GLN A 427 -5.38 49.58 -54.03
CA GLN A 427 -5.09 50.43 -52.86
C GLN A 427 -6.38 50.94 -52.19
N ALA A 428 -7.40 51.32 -52.96
CA ALA A 428 -8.69 51.77 -52.41
C ALA A 428 -9.51 50.64 -51.75
N ALA A 429 -9.33 49.39 -52.17
CA ALA A 429 -10.04 48.24 -51.59
C ALA A 429 -9.58 47.90 -50.15
N ASN A 430 -8.35 48.25 -49.76
CA ASN A 430 -7.86 48.03 -48.39
C ASN A 430 -8.39 49.08 -47.39
N ASP A 431 -8.69 50.31 -47.82
CA ASP A 431 -9.30 51.33 -46.95
C ASP A 431 -10.80 51.07 -46.70
N ALA A 432 -11.50 50.41 -47.63
CA ALA A 432 -12.92 50.10 -47.50
C ALA A 432 -13.24 48.93 -46.54
N ARG A 433 -12.26 48.08 -46.19
CA ARG A 433 -12.48 46.95 -45.25
C ARG A 433 -12.40 47.34 -43.77
N LYS A 434 -12.25 48.63 -43.47
CA LYS A 434 -12.11 49.21 -42.11
C LYS A 434 -13.45 49.55 -41.44
N LYS A 435 -14.60 49.20 -42.03
CA LYS A 435 -15.92 49.34 -41.38
C LYS A 435 -16.75 48.06 -41.53
N LEU A 436 -17.26 47.60 -40.38
CA LEU A 436 -18.17 46.49 -40.11
C LEU A 436 -17.62 45.06 -40.15
N LYS A 437 -17.42 44.48 -38.95
CA LYS A 437 -18.19 43.30 -38.52
C LYS A 437 -18.02 43.00 -37.01
N THR A 438 -19.14 43.06 -36.30
CA THR A 438 -19.46 42.27 -35.11
C THR A 438 -20.89 41.76 -35.32
N ASP A 439 -21.05 40.43 -35.16
CA ASP A 439 -22.22 39.59 -34.88
C ASP A 439 -23.39 39.62 -35.91
N ASP A 440 -24.16 38.57 -36.22
CA ASP A 440 -24.43 37.27 -35.57
C ASP A 440 -25.01 36.27 -36.61
N GLU A 441 -25.29 35.04 -36.17
CA GLU A 441 -25.86 33.85 -36.84
C GLU A 441 -26.88 34.02 -37.99
N SER A 442 -26.81 33.12 -39.00
CA SER A 442 -27.88 32.17 -39.37
C SER A 442 -27.72 31.59 -40.79
N SER A 443 -27.83 30.26 -40.86
CA SER A 443 -28.45 29.41 -41.89
C SER A 443 -28.34 29.76 -43.38
N GLY A 444 -27.76 28.82 -44.13
CA GLY A 444 -28.55 28.09 -45.12
C GLY A 444 -28.39 28.50 -46.59
N THR A 445 -27.84 27.55 -47.34
CA THR A 445 -28.27 27.11 -48.68
C THR A 445 -28.08 28.02 -49.90
N GLU A 446 -27.34 27.40 -50.82
CA GLU A 446 -27.62 27.24 -52.24
C GLU A 446 -26.99 28.17 -53.29
N GLU A 447 -26.59 27.43 -54.33
CA GLU A 447 -26.03 27.78 -55.60
C GLU A 447 -27.03 28.51 -56.51
N ILE A 448 -26.47 28.90 -57.68
CA ILE A 448 -27.10 29.11 -59.00
C ILE A 448 -27.30 30.56 -59.45
N SER A 449 -26.89 30.74 -60.72
CA SER A 449 -27.20 31.78 -61.72
C SER A 449 -26.00 32.68 -62.02
N SER A 450 -25.18 32.40 -63.03
CA SER A 450 -25.40 32.65 -64.49
C SER A 450 -25.82 34.08 -64.80
N ASP A 451 -24.93 34.87 -65.40
CA ASP A 451 -25.00 35.30 -66.81
C ASP A 451 -23.92 36.36 -67.12
N GLU A 452 -23.13 36.11 -68.16
CA GLU A 452 -23.00 36.88 -69.43
C GLU A 452 -22.25 38.21 -69.26
N SER A 453 -20.96 38.21 -69.64
CA SER A 453 -20.40 38.54 -70.97
C SER A 453 -20.34 40.05 -71.21
N ASP A 454 -19.13 40.56 -71.39
CA ASP A 454 -18.85 41.42 -72.55
C ASP A 454 -17.33 41.52 -72.78
N ASP A 455 -16.96 41.06 -73.97
CA ASP A 455 -15.68 41.31 -74.63
C ASP A 455 -15.64 42.78 -75.08
N GLU A 456 -14.60 43.53 -74.69
CA GLU A 456 -14.12 44.63 -75.53
C GLU A 456 -12.60 44.58 -75.68
N ALA A 457 -12.19 44.61 -76.94
CA ALA A 457 -10.83 44.58 -77.45
C ALA A 457 -10.13 45.96 -77.31
N PRO A 458 -8.79 46.04 -77.48
CA PRO A 458 -7.96 47.05 -76.85
C PRO A 458 -7.80 48.32 -77.68
N SER A 459 -7.86 49.49 -77.05
CA SER A 459 -7.43 50.76 -77.65
C SER A 459 -6.01 51.11 -77.22
N GLN A 460 -5.10 51.13 -78.20
CA GLN A 460 -3.78 51.75 -78.13
C GLN A 460 -3.95 53.27 -77.97
N GLU A 461 -3.40 53.85 -76.91
CA GLU A 461 -3.15 55.29 -76.82
C GLU A 461 -1.65 55.54 -76.61
N ASP A 462 -1.16 56.47 -77.43
CA ASP A 462 0.24 56.80 -77.67
C ASP A 462 1.00 57.36 -76.45
N ASP A 463 2.24 56.90 -76.36
CA ASP A 463 3.29 57.33 -75.43
C ASP A 463 3.68 58.80 -75.65
N LEU A 464 3.17 59.71 -74.81
CA LEU A 464 3.71 61.05 -74.61
C LEU A 464 4.45 61.14 -73.27
N ARG A 465 5.61 60.47 -73.17
CA ARG A 465 6.50 60.61 -72.00
C ARG A 465 7.63 61.58 -72.32
N LYS A 466 7.81 62.59 -71.49
CA LYS A 466 9.01 63.45 -71.54
C LYS A 466 10.21 62.68 -70.96
N PRO A 467 11.39 62.71 -71.60
CA PRO A 467 12.59 62.10 -71.05
C PRO A 467 13.00 62.81 -69.76
N LEU A 468 13.28 62.05 -68.69
CA LEU A 468 13.74 62.62 -67.43
C LEU A 468 15.23 62.93 -67.49
N SER A 469 15.64 64.06 -66.89
CA SER A 469 17.06 64.37 -66.71
C SER A 469 17.67 63.46 -65.62
N ALA A 470 18.97 63.21 -65.71
CA ALA A 470 19.68 62.38 -64.73
C ALA A 470 19.65 62.97 -63.30
N GLU A 471 19.51 64.30 -63.17
CA GLU A 471 19.39 64.98 -61.87
C GLU A 471 18.00 64.78 -61.25
N GLU A 472 16.94 64.85 -62.05
CA GLU A 472 15.55 64.65 -61.59
C GLU A 472 15.26 63.21 -61.18
N ALA A 473 15.78 62.23 -61.95
CA ALA A 473 15.68 60.81 -61.61
C ALA A 473 16.44 60.49 -60.31
N ASN A 474 17.62 61.09 -60.11
CA ASN A 474 18.40 60.92 -58.88
C ASN A 474 17.73 61.59 -57.66
N ALA A 475 17.12 62.77 -57.81
CA ALA A 475 16.40 63.43 -56.72
C ALA A 475 15.22 62.57 -56.22
N LYS A 476 14.43 62.02 -57.13
CA LYS A 476 13.30 61.13 -56.80
C LYS A 476 13.74 59.79 -56.21
N LEU A 477 14.88 59.26 -56.67
CA LEU A 477 15.50 58.07 -56.08
C LEU A 477 15.97 58.33 -54.64
N GLN A 478 16.53 59.51 -54.34
CA GLN A 478 16.92 59.88 -52.97
C GLN A 478 15.70 60.01 -52.05
N GLU A 479 14.60 60.61 -52.53
CA GLU A 479 13.32 60.70 -51.81
C GLU A 479 12.78 59.30 -51.45
N LEU A 480 12.71 58.38 -52.42
CA LEU A 480 12.26 57.01 -52.21
C LEU A 480 13.18 56.21 -51.28
N LYS A 481 14.51 56.45 -51.33
CA LYS A 481 15.47 55.86 -50.39
C LYS A 481 15.25 56.35 -48.95
N VAL A 482 14.93 57.63 -48.76
CA VAL A 482 14.57 58.19 -47.43
C VAL A 482 13.26 57.57 -46.93
N ALA A 483 12.23 57.50 -47.77
CA ALA A 483 10.95 56.87 -47.42
C ALA A 483 11.07 55.37 -47.10
N LYS A 484 11.91 54.62 -47.85
CA LYS A 484 12.22 53.21 -47.54
C LYS A 484 12.94 53.09 -46.19
N LYS A 485 13.84 54.02 -45.87
CA LYS A 485 14.58 54.04 -44.60
C LYS A 485 13.67 54.33 -43.40
N THR A 486 12.74 55.28 -43.53
CA THR A 486 11.76 55.60 -42.47
C THR A 486 10.80 54.43 -42.22
N LEU A 487 10.23 53.83 -43.29
CA LEU A 487 9.39 52.64 -43.18
C LEU A 487 10.13 51.44 -42.57
N LYS A 488 11.43 51.27 -42.89
CA LYS A 488 12.28 50.23 -42.28
C LYS A 488 12.42 50.43 -40.77
N GLU A 489 12.63 51.67 -40.33
CA GLU A 489 12.78 52.00 -38.92
C GLU A 489 11.45 51.86 -38.16
N GLU A 490 10.33 52.32 -38.73
CA GLU A 490 8.99 52.13 -38.15
C GLU A 490 8.58 50.66 -38.06
N LYS A 491 8.91 49.86 -39.08
CA LYS A 491 8.73 48.40 -39.07
C LYS A 491 9.57 47.76 -37.97
N LYS A 492 10.84 48.14 -37.83
CA LYS A 492 11.74 47.65 -36.77
C LYS A 492 11.19 47.99 -35.38
N GLN A 493 10.74 49.22 -35.15
CA GLN A 493 10.12 49.65 -33.90
C GLN A 493 8.82 48.87 -33.60
N THR A 494 7.99 48.64 -34.61
CA THR A 494 6.74 47.87 -34.46
C THR A 494 7.02 46.41 -34.11
N ILE A 495 8.01 45.78 -34.75
CA ILE A 495 8.45 44.41 -34.44
C ILE A 495 9.01 44.32 -33.02
N SER A 496 9.80 45.30 -32.58
CA SER A 496 10.30 45.37 -31.19
C SER A 496 9.14 45.41 -30.19
N ARG A 497 8.16 46.29 -30.40
CA ARG A 497 6.97 46.39 -29.52
C ARG A 497 6.15 45.11 -29.48
N ILE A 498 6.00 44.40 -30.60
CA ILE A 498 5.33 43.08 -30.64
C ILE A 498 6.11 42.07 -29.78
N LYS A 499 7.44 42.05 -29.88
CA LYS A 499 8.30 41.17 -29.06
C LYS A 499 8.13 41.50 -27.57
N ASP A 500 8.15 42.78 -27.20
CA ASP A 500 8.00 43.24 -25.82
C ASP A 500 6.62 42.90 -25.25
N HIS A 501 5.55 43.08 -26.02
CA HIS A 501 4.19 42.70 -25.62
C HIS A 501 4.05 41.18 -25.48
N LYS A 502 4.62 40.37 -26.40
CA LYS A 502 4.64 38.91 -26.27
C LYS A 502 5.38 38.45 -25.02
N ALA A 503 6.55 39.05 -24.72
CA ALA A 503 7.31 38.77 -23.50
C ALA A 503 6.55 39.17 -22.23
N THR A 504 5.91 40.34 -22.23
CA THR A 504 5.11 40.84 -21.10
C THR A 504 3.87 39.97 -20.85
N ILE A 505 3.16 39.57 -21.91
CA ILE A 505 2.03 38.63 -21.80
C ILE A 505 2.50 37.30 -21.22
N LYS A 506 3.64 36.75 -21.69
CA LYS A 506 4.20 35.51 -21.15
C LYS A 506 4.54 35.64 -19.66
N ASN A 507 5.18 36.73 -19.26
CA ASN A 507 5.53 37.00 -17.85
C ASN A 507 4.27 37.14 -16.97
N LEU A 508 3.33 38.01 -17.36
CA LEU A 508 2.07 38.20 -16.62
C LEU A 508 1.23 36.92 -16.55
N THR A 509 1.21 36.11 -17.60
CA THR A 509 0.51 34.81 -17.59
C THR A 509 1.18 33.84 -16.61
N GLY A 510 2.52 33.83 -16.55
CA GLY A 510 3.29 33.05 -15.59
C GLY A 510 3.05 33.50 -14.14
N GLN A 511 3.09 34.81 -13.87
CA GLN A 511 2.78 35.39 -12.55
C GLN A 511 1.35 35.06 -12.10
N ARG A 512 0.37 35.18 -13.01
CA ARG A 512 -1.03 34.83 -12.74
C ARG A 512 -1.18 33.35 -12.36
N LEU A 513 -0.48 32.46 -13.06
CA LEU A 513 -0.48 31.03 -12.74
C LEU A 513 0.17 30.74 -11.39
N LYS A 514 1.27 31.44 -11.05
CA LYS A 514 1.93 31.33 -9.74
C LYS A 514 1.00 31.74 -8.60
N ILE A 515 0.39 32.93 -8.68
CA ILE A 515 -0.58 33.42 -7.67
C ILE A 515 -1.75 32.44 -7.53
N LYS A 516 -2.28 31.94 -8.66
CA LYS A 516 -3.34 30.92 -8.62
C LYS A 516 -2.87 29.64 -7.93
N THR A 517 -1.64 29.20 -8.18
CA THR A 517 -1.09 27.98 -7.57
C THR A 517 -0.88 28.17 -6.06
N GLU A 518 -0.31 29.29 -5.64
CA GLU A 518 -0.05 29.61 -4.23
C GLU A 518 -1.34 29.69 -3.41
N ARG A 519 -2.39 30.32 -3.96
CA ARG A 519 -3.71 30.36 -3.32
C ARG A 519 -4.29 28.99 -3.06
N TYR A 520 -4.25 28.11 -4.07
CA TYR A 520 -4.71 26.73 -3.91
C TYR A 520 -3.84 25.97 -2.90
N ALA A 521 -2.51 26.12 -2.98
CA ALA A 521 -1.58 25.46 -2.07
C ALA A 521 -1.87 25.80 -0.60
N ARG A 522 -2.06 27.10 -0.27
CA ARG A 522 -2.40 27.53 1.09
C ARG A 522 -3.73 26.98 1.58
N CYS A 523 -4.75 26.94 0.72
CA CYS A 523 -6.04 26.38 1.07
C CYS A 523 -5.95 24.86 1.32
N ILE A 524 -5.22 24.14 0.46
CA ILE A 524 -5.00 22.69 0.59
C ILE A 524 -4.24 22.40 1.89
N GLN A 525 -3.13 23.10 2.14
CA GLN A 525 -2.35 22.91 3.36
C GLN A 525 -3.18 23.17 4.62
N GLY A 526 -3.87 24.31 4.70
CA GLY A 526 -4.69 24.64 5.86
C GLY A 526 -5.83 23.63 6.08
N ARG A 527 -6.46 23.14 5.01
CA ARG A 527 -7.48 22.08 5.10
C ARG A 527 -6.90 20.74 5.54
N ASN A 528 -5.74 20.36 5.01
CA ASN A 528 -5.05 19.12 5.39
C ASN A 528 -4.70 19.14 6.88
N GLU A 529 -4.14 20.24 7.39
CA GLU A 529 -3.80 20.42 8.80
C GLU A 529 -5.04 20.45 9.71
N TYR A 530 -6.13 21.08 9.28
CA TYR A 530 -7.40 21.04 10.01
C TYR A 530 -7.95 19.61 10.07
N SER A 531 -8.08 18.93 8.93
CA SER A 531 -8.64 17.58 8.82
C SER A 531 -7.83 16.57 9.64
N ARG A 532 -6.49 16.67 9.58
CA ARG A 532 -5.57 15.86 10.39
C ARG A 532 -5.87 15.99 11.88
N ARG A 533 -5.95 17.22 12.40
CA ARG A 533 -6.20 17.48 13.82
C ARG A 533 -7.58 17.00 14.27
N GLU A 534 -8.61 17.23 13.47
CA GLU A 534 -9.97 16.79 13.83
C GLU A 534 -10.11 15.27 13.82
N ILE A 535 -9.49 14.56 12.86
CA ILE A 535 -9.48 13.09 12.85
C ILE A 535 -8.75 12.54 14.09
N GLN A 536 -7.62 13.12 14.47
CA GLN A 536 -6.87 12.71 15.67
C GLN A 536 -7.69 12.93 16.95
N LYS A 537 -8.42 14.05 17.05
CA LYS A 537 -9.32 14.33 18.17
C LYS A 537 -10.51 13.37 18.20
N ASP A 538 -11.16 13.14 17.05
CA ASP A 538 -12.31 12.24 16.93
C ASP A 538 -11.91 10.79 17.27
N PHE A 539 -10.71 10.37 16.87
CA PHE A 539 -10.16 9.07 17.24
C PHE A 539 -9.95 8.96 18.77
N ALA A 540 -9.29 9.96 19.37
CA ALA A 540 -9.08 10.02 20.82
C ALA A 540 -10.39 10.03 21.61
N ALA A 541 -11.36 10.87 21.19
CA ALA A 541 -12.69 10.92 21.79
C ALA A 541 -13.43 9.59 21.65
N GLY A 542 -13.27 8.93 20.51
CA GLY A 542 -13.88 7.65 20.23
C GLY A 542 -13.33 6.48 21.06
N ILE A 543 -12.05 6.51 21.44
CA ILE A 543 -11.47 5.56 22.39
C ILE A 543 -11.93 5.89 23.81
N LYS A 544 -11.94 7.17 24.17
CA LYS A 544 -12.42 7.62 25.48
C LYS A 544 -13.87 7.24 25.73
N GLU A 545 -14.76 7.41 24.75
CA GLU A 545 -16.17 7.03 24.84
C GLU A 545 -16.32 5.52 25.09
N LEU A 546 -15.55 4.69 24.36
CA LEU A 546 -15.53 3.26 24.57
C LEU A 546 -15.06 2.91 25.99
N ASP A 547 -13.99 3.55 26.47
CA ASP A 547 -13.47 3.31 27.82
C ASP A 547 -14.47 3.75 28.90
N ASP A 548 -15.12 4.91 28.73
CA ASP A 548 -16.15 5.40 29.64
C ASP A 548 -17.39 4.46 29.64
N GLU A 549 -17.79 3.90 28.50
CA GLU A 549 -18.86 2.90 28.39
C GLU A 549 -18.50 1.58 29.09
N LEU A 550 -17.28 1.08 28.87
CA LEU A 550 -16.78 -0.14 29.54
C LEU A 550 -16.74 0.03 31.06
N LEU A 551 -16.37 1.22 31.55
CA LEU A 551 -16.41 1.56 32.97
C LEU A 551 -17.82 1.67 33.53
N ALA A 552 -18.79 2.16 32.74
CA ALA A 552 -20.18 2.24 33.18
C ALA A 552 -20.84 0.85 33.27
N GLU A 553 -20.43 -0.10 32.43
CA GLU A 553 -20.99 -1.46 32.40
C GLU A 553 -20.26 -2.43 33.35
N GLY A 554 -18.96 -2.25 33.56
CA GLY A 554 -18.22 -2.93 34.62
C GLY A 554 -18.62 -2.36 35.97
N GLN A 555 -19.32 -3.13 36.80
CA GLN A 555 -19.69 -2.77 38.18
C GLN A 555 -18.47 -2.64 39.14
N GLU A 556 -17.32 -2.15 38.66
CA GLU A 556 -16.10 -1.95 39.45
C GLU A 556 -15.86 -0.46 39.68
N GLN A 557 -15.87 -0.06 40.95
CA GLN A 557 -15.16 1.14 41.39
C GLN A 557 -13.66 0.85 41.23
N GLN A 558 -13.02 1.34 40.18
CA GLN A 558 -11.56 1.28 40.08
C GLN A 558 -10.94 2.27 41.08
N GLU A 559 -10.23 1.74 42.09
CA GLU A 559 -9.13 2.44 42.75
C GLU A 559 -7.90 2.40 41.81
N ASP A 560 -7.31 3.57 41.54
CA ASP A 560 -6.01 3.84 40.91
C ASP A 560 -5.59 3.00 39.68
N THR A 561 -6.28 3.18 38.55
CA THR A 561 -5.63 3.00 37.24
C THR A 561 -5.39 4.37 36.61
N GLU A 562 -4.13 4.73 36.37
CA GLU A 562 -3.78 5.96 35.64
C GLU A 562 -4.47 5.92 34.28
N ARG A 563 -5.37 6.88 34.05
CA ARG A 563 -6.07 7.00 32.76
C ARG A 563 -5.03 7.29 31.66
N PRO A 564 -5.05 6.56 30.55
CA PRO A 564 -4.18 6.87 29.42
C PRO A 564 -4.40 8.31 28.95
N SER A 565 -3.32 8.96 28.50
CA SER A 565 -3.41 10.26 27.84
C SER A 565 -4.04 10.08 26.45
N TYR A 566 -5.37 10.15 26.36
CA TYR A 566 -6.10 10.00 25.08
C TYR A 566 -5.62 11.01 24.03
N GLU A 567 -5.16 12.18 24.46
CA GLU A 567 -4.60 13.20 23.55
C GLU A 567 -3.28 12.74 22.92
N GLU A 568 -2.41 12.05 23.66
CA GLU A 568 -1.19 11.45 23.12
C GLU A 568 -1.51 10.31 22.16
N ILE A 569 -2.49 9.46 22.49
CA ILE A 569 -2.97 8.39 21.61
C ILE A 569 -3.49 8.98 20.29
N GLY A 570 -4.28 10.06 20.36
CA GLY A 570 -4.76 10.78 19.18
C GLY A 570 -3.62 11.37 18.35
N ARG A 571 -2.65 12.04 18.99
CA ARG A 571 -1.48 12.63 18.30
C ARG A 571 -0.59 11.59 17.64
N ALA A 572 -0.52 10.39 18.20
CA ALA A 572 0.28 9.31 17.64
C ALA A 572 -0.38 8.61 16.44
N LEU A 573 -1.68 8.82 16.17
CA LEU A 573 -2.34 8.30 14.98
C LEU A 573 -1.74 8.93 13.71
N PRO A 574 -1.13 8.14 12.81
CA PRO A 574 -0.61 8.65 11.55
C PRO A 574 -1.77 9.00 10.60
N VAL A 575 -1.84 10.27 10.17
CA VAL A 575 -2.87 10.76 9.24
C VAL A 575 -2.22 11.50 8.06
N PHE A 576 -2.41 10.96 6.86
CA PHE A 576 -1.87 11.50 5.61
C PHE A 576 -2.99 12.06 4.72
N CYS A 577 -2.80 13.26 4.19
CA CYS A 577 -3.72 13.92 3.27
C CYS A 577 -3.13 13.93 1.86
N ILE A 578 -3.53 12.97 1.03
CA ILE A 578 -2.87 12.69 -0.24
C ILE A 578 -3.67 13.14 -1.47
N SER A 579 -2.94 13.46 -2.54
CA SER A 579 -3.49 13.57 -3.89
C SER A 579 -2.76 12.65 -4.86
N SER A 580 -3.36 11.48 -5.12
CA SER A 580 -2.85 10.55 -6.13
C SER A 580 -2.80 11.18 -7.53
N ARG A 581 -3.76 12.05 -7.87
CA ARG A 581 -3.82 12.71 -9.19
C ARG A 581 -2.68 13.71 -9.38
N ALA A 582 -2.45 14.57 -8.38
CA ALA A 582 -1.35 15.53 -8.43
C ALA A 582 0.00 14.81 -8.50
N PHE A 583 0.18 13.74 -7.73
CA PHE A 583 1.39 12.91 -7.75
C PHE A 583 1.67 12.33 -9.15
N GLN A 584 0.65 11.71 -9.77
CA GLN A 584 0.80 11.11 -11.10
C GLN A 584 1.08 12.18 -12.18
N GLN A 585 0.45 13.36 -12.10
CA GLN A 585 0.73 14.47 -13.02
C GLN A 585 2.15 15.03 -12.87
N LEU A 586 2.65 15.15 -11.64
CA LEU A 586 4.03 15.60 -11.37
C LEU A 586 5.08 14.57 -11.81
N ARG A 587 4.75 13.28 -11.81
CA ARG A 587 5.53 12.20 -12.44
C ARG A 587 5.43 12.18 -13.97
N GLY A 588 4.71 13.12 -14.59
CA GLY A 588 4.60 13.24 -16.04
C GLY A 588 3.55 12.33 -16.69
N ARG A 589 2.72 11.65 -15.89
CA ARG A 589 1.60 10.80 -16.34
C ARG A 589 0.31 11.64 -16.46
N MET A 590 -0.77 11.04 -16.95
CA MET A 590 -2.09 11.71 -17.09
C MET A 590 -2.06 13.01 -17.92
N LYS A 591 -1.26 13.10 -18.99
CA LYS A 591 -1.08 14.33 -19.80
C LYS A 591 -2.35 14.86 -20.47
N ARG A 592 -3.36 14.01 -20.65
CA ARG A 592 -4.66 14.39 -21.25
C ARG A 592 -5.59 15.10 -20.27
N ASP A 593 -5.31 14.99 -18.97
CA ASP A 593 -6.12 15.56 -17.92
C ASP A 593 -5.81 17.05 -17.68
N LYS A 594 -6.78 17.78 -17.14
CA LYS A 594 -6.55 19.14 -16.65
C LYS A 594 -5.54 19.10 -15.50
N ARG A 595 -4.54 19.98 -15.55
CA ARG A 595 -3.55 20.13 -14.50
C ARG A 595 -4.22 20.50 -13.18
N VAL A 596 -3.90 19.76 -12.12
CA VAL A 596 -4.32 20.03 -10.76
C VAL A 596 -3.57 21.27 -10.24
N PRO A 597 -4.28 22.33 -9.81
CA PRO A 597 -3.66 23.49 -9.18
C PRO A 597 -3.25 23.20 -7.73
N GLY A 598 -2.26 23.93 -7.21
CA GLY A 598 -1.89 23.89 -5.79
C GLY A 598 -0.74 22.97 -5.41
N PHE A 599 -0.20 22.19 -6.34
CA PHE A 599 0.97 21.32 -6.11
C PHE A 599 2.13 21.70 -7.04
N THR A 600 3.31 21.89 -6.45
CA THR A 600 4.56 22.26 -7.13
C THR A 600 5.66 21.22 -6.95
N SER A 601 5.62 20.44 -5.87
CA SER A 601 6.56 19.37 -5.57
C SER A 601 5.83 18.05 -5.29
N LEU A 602 6.55 16.92 -5.37
CA LEU A 602 5.98 15.61 -5.03
C LEU A 602 5.65 15.51 -3.54
N ASP A 603 6.41 16.16 -2.67
CA ASP A 603 6.24 16.11 -1.21
C ASP A 603 4.92 16.73 -0.76
N GLU A 604 4.47 17.80 -1.43
CA GLU A 604 3.17 18.44 -1.16
C GLU A 604 1.98 17.50 -1.40
N THR A 605 2.17 16.41 -2.14
CA THR A 605 1.11 15.41 -2.38
C THR A 605 0.98 14.39 -1.24
N GLU A 606 1.90 14.43 -0.27
CA GLU A 606 2.05 13.50 0.87
C GLU A 606 2.22 12.00 0.52
N VAL A 607 2.18 11.61 -0.77
CA VAL A 607 2.45 10.23 -1.21
C VAL A 607 3.87 9.77 -0.87
N PRO A 608 4.95 10.58 -1.07
CA PRO A 608 6.29 10.20 -0.63
C PRO A 608 6.40 10.00 0.89
N ALA A 609 5.72 10.83 1.68
CA ALA A 609 5.70 10.70 3.14
C ALA A 609 5.02 9.40 3.58
N LEU A 610 3.92 9.01 2.92
CA LEU A 610 3.26 7.73 3.16
C LEU A 610 4.17 6.54 2.77
N ARG A 611 4.88 6.61 1.64
CA ARG A 611 5.86 5.59 1.23
C ARG A 611 6.96 5.42 2.28
N LYS A 612 7.53 6.54 2.74
CA LYS A 612 8.56 6.54 3.78
C LYS A 612 8.07 5.93 5.08
N HIS A 613 6.88 6.32 5.56
CA HIS A 613 6.25 5.74 6.74
C HIS A 613 6.08 4.22 6.63
N THR A 614 5.65 3.75 5.45
CA THR A 614 5.48 2.32 5.16
C THR A 614 6.81 1.57 5.25
N LEU A 615 7.85 2.13 4.63
CA LEU A 615 9.20 1.56 4.63
C LEU A 615 9.80 1.55 6.04
N GLU A 616 9.67 2.61 6.82
CA GLU A 616 10.16 2.69 8.21
C GLU A 616 9.49 1.63 9.10
N GLN A 617 8.18 1.45 8.98
CA GLN A 617 7.45 0.42 9.74
C GLN A 617 7.86 -1.00 9.36
N ALA A 618 8.09 -1.26 8.07
CA ALA A 618 8.56 -2.56 7.60
C ALA A 618 10.03 -2.80 8.00
N ALA A 619 10.87 -1.78 7.88
CA ALA A 619 12.29 -1.84 8.22
C ALA A 619 12.51 -2.19 9.70
N ALA A 620 11.76 -1.59 10.62
CA ALA A 620 11.87 -1.93 12.05
C ALA A 620 11.60 -3.42 12.33
N MET A 621 10.63 -4.03 11.64
CA MET A 621 10.38 -5.47 11.73
C MET A 621 11.47 -6.30 11.06
N GLN A 622 11.93 -5.89 9.88
CA GLN A 622 13.02 -6.55 9.18
C GLN A 622 14.31 -6.54 10.00
N ASP A 623 14.68 -5.41 10.59
CA ASP A 623 15.88 -5.26 11.43
C ASP A 623 15.86 -6.26 12.58
N SER A 624 14.73 -6.34 13.30
CA SER A 624 14.56 -7.29 14.40
C SER A 624 14.67 -8.74 13.91
N TRP A 625 14.07 -9.04 12.76
CA TRP A 625 14.06 -10.39 12.19
C TRP A 625 15.43 -10.82 11.67
N PHE A 626 16.14 -9.98 10.89
CA PHE A 626 17.46 -10.29 10.37
C PHE A 626 18.49 -10.37 11.50
N LYS A 627 18.38 -9.50 12.52
CA LYS A 627 19.21 -9.61 13.73
C LYS A 627 19.00 -10.96 14.41
N HIS A 628 17.75 -11.39 14.57
CA HIS A 628 17.45 -12.71 15.13
C HIS A 628 18.04 -13.86 14.30
N GLN A 629 17.79 -13.85 12.99
CA GLN A 629 18.31 -14.88 12.10
C GLN A 629 19.85 -14.96 12.16
N LEU A 630 20.54 -13.81 12.14
CA LEU A 630 21.99 -13.75 12.26
C LEU A 630 22.47 -14.18 13.65
N SER A 631 21.73 -13.89 14.72
CA SER A 631 22.01 -14.43 16.07
C SER A 631 21.96 -15.95 16.11
N GLU A 632 20.97 -16.56 15.46
CA GLU A 632 20.86 -18.02 15.37
C GLU A 632 22.02 -18.63 14.56
N VAL A 633 22.43 -17.96 13.47
CA VAL A 633 23.63 -18.38 12.72
C VAL A 633 24.90 -18.24 13.58
N CYS A 634 25.10 -17.13 14.27
CA CYS A 634 26.22 -16.95 15.19
C CYS A 634 26.22 -18.03 16.28
N ARG A 635 25.05 -18.35 16.85
CA ARG A 635 24.90 -19.42 17.85
C ARG A 635 25.33 -20.78 17.26
N PHE A 636 24.83 -21.12 16.08
CA PHE A 636 25.16 -22.37 15.39
C PHE A 636 26.68 -22.49 15.12
N LEU A 637 27.29 -21.46 14.53
CA LEU A 637 28.72 -21.42 14.22
C LEU A 637 29.58 -21.52 15.49
N ARG A 638 29.19 -20.84 16.57
CA ARG A 638 29.87 -20.92 17.87
C ARG A 638 29.80 -22.30 18.51
N GLY A 639 28.67 -23.00 18.36
CA GLY A 639 28.53 -24.38 18.80
C GLY A 639 29.47 -25.34 18.03
N MET A 640 29.68 -25.10 16.73
CA MET A 640 30.67 -25.83 15.94
C MET A 640 32.09 -25.50 16.37
N ASP A 641 32.42 -24.22 16.56
CA ASP A 641 33.76 -23.79 16.98
C ASP A 641 34.13 -24.35 18.35
N LEU A 642 33.18 -24.38 19.28
CA LEU A 642 33.40 -24.96 20.59
C LEU A 642 33.72 -26.46 20.51
N PHE A 643 33.11 -27.17 19.57
CA PHE A 643 33.46 -28.56 19.30
C PHE A 643 34.87 -28.70 18.66
N LEU A 644 35.25 -27.77 17.79
CA LEU A 644 36.57 -27.77 17.16
C LEU A 644 37.70 -27.35 18.10
N ALA A 645 37.39 -26.52 19.11
CA ALA A 645 38.34 -25.92 20.05
C ALA A 645 39.20 -26.89 20.83
N GLY A 646 38.86 -28.17 20.85
CA GLY A 646 39.65 -29.14 21.60
C GLY A 646 39.21 -29.24 23.05
N ASP A 647 39.58 -30.35 23.68
CA ASP A 647 39.48 -30.52 25.12
C ASP A 647 40.90 -30.56 25.68
N ASP A 648 41.64 -29.45 25.69
CA ASP A 648 43.02 -29.46 26.20
C ASP A 648 43.08 -29.84 27.69
N ALA A 649 42.00 -29.53 28.44
CA ALA A 649 41.78 -30.04 29.78
C ALA A 649 41.73 -31.58 29.83
N PHE A 650 41.25 -32.25 28.78
CA PHE A 650 41.24 -33.72 28.68
C PHE A 650 42.66 -34.30 28.65
N LEU A 651 43.63 -33.59 28.07
CA LEU A 651 45.02 -34.05 28.01
C LEU A 651 45.78 -33.83 29.34
N LYS A 652 45.34 -32.87 30.15
CA LYS A 652 46.02 -32.45 31.39
C LYS A 652 45.44 -33.08 32.67
N LEU A 653 44.15 -33.39 32.70
CA LEU A 653 43.47 -33.98 33.85
C LEU A 653 43.56 -35.51 33.84
N SER A 654 43.68 -36.13 35.00
CA SER A 654 43.56 -37.60 35.13
C SER A 654 42.10 -38.05 34.96
N ASP A 655 41.86 -39.32 34.63
CA ASP A 655 40.50 -39.86 34.46
C ASP A 655 39.66 -39.75 35.75
N ALA A 656 40.30 -39.80 36.92
CA ALA A 656 39.64 -39.60 38.21
C ALA A 656 39.18 -38.14 38.39
N GLU A 657 40.04 -37.17 38.04
CA GLU A 657 39.73 -35.73 38.12
C GLU A 657 38.68 -35.33 37.08
N LYS A 658 38.74 -35.87 35.85
CA LYS A 658 37.69 -35.66 34.83
C LYS A 658 36.34 -36.12 35.34
N LYS A 659 36.28 -37.30 35.96
CA LYS A 659 35.05 -37.84 36.54
C LYS A 659 34.51 -36.93 37.65
N GLU A 660 35.38 -36.42 38.52
CA GLU A 660 34.98 -35.49 39.59
C GLU A 660 34.44 -34.16 39.03
N GLU A 661 35.11 -33.56 38.05
CA GLU A 661 34.66 -32.34 37.39
C GLU A 661 33.36 -32.55 36.61
N TYR A 662 33.21 -33.69 35.92
CA TYR A 662 31.98 -34.05 35.21
C TYR A 662 30.80 -34.23 36.19
N GLU A 663 31.01 -34.93 37.30
CA GLU A 663 29.98 -35.09 38.34
C GLU A 663 29.58 -33.74 38.96
N PHE A 664 30.53 -32.82 39.14
CA PHE A 664 30.25 -31.46 39.60
C PHE A 664 29.45 -30.66 38.57
N LEU A 665 29.86 -30.71 37.30
CA LEU A 665 29.18 -30.07 36.18
C LEU A 665 27.74 -30.55 36.06
N GLU A 666 27.50 -31.86 36.04
CA GLU A 666 26.17 -32.44 35.94
C GLU A 666 25.29 -32.05 37.14
N LYS A 667 25.83 -32.03 38.36
CA LYS A 667 25.11 -31.50 39.53
C LYS A 667 24.76 -30.02 39.38
N GLY A 668 25.68 -29.22 38.85
CA GLY A 668 25.47 -27.80 38.59
C GLY A 668 24.38 -27.56 37.53
N LEU A 669 24.44 -28.28 36.41
CA LEU A 669 23.45 -28.22 35.33
C LEU A 669 22.08 -28.73 35.75
N ALA A 670 22.03 -29.79 36.56
CA ALA A 670 20.77 -30.27 37.15
C ALA A 670 20.16 -29.22 38.09
N LYS A 671 20.99 -28.53 38.89
CA LYS A 671 20.53 -27.44 39.76
C LYS A 671 20.03 -26.24 38.95
N LEU A 672 20.74 -25.86 37.89
CA LEU A 672 20.31 -24.80 36.97
C LEU A 672 18.98 -25.17 36.30
N GLY A 673 18.90 -26.37 35.73
CA GLY A 673 17.69 -26.85 35.06
C GLY A 673 16.48 -26.91 36.00
N LYS A 674 16.70 -27.32 37.26
CA LYS A 674 15.66 -27.26 38.29
C LYS A 674 15.24 -25.81 38.59
N ALA A 675 16.19 -24.91 38.83
CA ALA A 675 15.89 -23.51 39.15
C ALA A 675 15.13 -22.80 38.02
N VAL A 676 15.52 -23.04 36.76
CA VAL A 676 14.80 -22.54 35.58
C VAL A 676 13.42 -23.18 35.48
N GLY A 677 13.30 -24.49 35.69
CA GLY A 677 12.01 -25.19 35.71
C GLY A 677 11.04 -24.67 36.79
N ASP A 678 11.56 -24.42 38.00
CA ASP A 678 10.81 -23.84 39.11
C ASP A 678 10.37 -22.41 38.75
N SER A 679 11.25 -21.61 38.12
CA SER A 679 10.91 -20.26 37.65
C SER A 679 9.84 -20.26 36.57
N ILE A 680 9.91 -21.18 35.59
CA ILE A 680 8.87 -21.33 34.57
C ILE A 680 7.54 -21.67 35.23
N THR A 681 7.55 -22.63 36.16
CA THR A 681 6.34 -23.07 36.86
C THR A 681 5.71 -21.91 37.64
N ASN A 682 6.51 -21.14 38.37
CA ASN A 682 6.03 -19.95 39.09
C ASN A 682 5.47 -18.89 38.14
N SER A 683 6.17 -18.59 37.03
CA SER A 683 5.70 -17.63 36.04
C SER A 683 4.40 -18.08 35.36
N MET A 684 4.23 -19.38 35.08
CA MET A 684 2.98 -19.90 34.53
C MET A 684 1.83 -19.87 35.54
N VAL A 685 2.11 -20.06 36.84
CA VAL A 685 1.12 -19.83 37.90
C VAL A 685 0.72 -18.35 37.95
N GLU A 686 1.67 -17.42 37.86
CA GLU A 686 1.36 -15.99 37.79
C GLU A 686 0.54 -15.63 36.53
N CYS A 687 0.81 -16.28 35.39
CA CYS A 687 0.01 -16.13 34.17
C CYS A 687 -1.42 -16.67 34.38
N GLN A 688 -1.56 -17.82 35.04
CA GLN A 688 -2.86 -18.39 35.39
C GLN A 688 -3.64 -17.46 36.32
N GLU A 689 -3.00 -16.92 37.37
CA GLU A 689 -3.63 -15.96 38.28
C GLU A 689 -4.10 -14.68 37.57
N ALA A 690 -3.31 -14.18 36.61
CA ALA A 690 -3.69 -13.02 35.81
C ALA A 690 -4.96 -13.30 34.97
N VAL A 691 -5.10 -14.52 34.47
CA VAL A 691 -6.22 -14.97 33.64
C VAL A 691 -7.43 -15.36 34.48
N ASP A 692 -7.23 -15.92 35.69
CA ASP A 692 -8.31 -16.36 36.57
C ASP A 692 -9.27 -15.22 36.91
N ALA A 693 -8.79 -13.97 37.00
CA ALA A 693 -9.64 -12.80 37.17
C ALA A 693 -10.66 -12.65 36.01
N VAL A 694 -10.26 -12.97 34.78
CA VAL A 694 -11.13 -12.98 33.60
C VAL A 694 -12.09 -14.17 33.66
N LEU A 695 -11.58 -15.37 33.90
CA LEU A 695 -12.36 -16.62 33.93
C LEU A 695 -13.42 -16.61 35.04
N GLN A 696 -13.13 -16.04 36.21
CA GLN A 696 -14.10 -15.91 37.28
C GLN A 696 -15.24 -14.92 36.94
N ARG A 697 -14.95 -13.93 36.09
CA ARG A 697 -15.93 -12.92 35.64
C ARG A 697 -16.79 -13.42 34.48
N MET A 698 -16.30 -14.37 33.69
CA MET A 698 -16.98 -14.93 32.52
C MET A 698 -18.40 -15.46 32.80
N PRO A 699 -18.66 -16.30 33.81
CA PRO A 699 -20.01 -16.77 34.10
C PRO A 699 -20.99 -15.64 34.45
N GLN A 700 -20.52 -14.61 35.14
CA GLN A 700 -21.33 -13.46 35.52
C GLN A 700 -21.60 -12.55 34.31
N ALA A 701 -20.62 -12.40 33.41
CA ALA A 701 -20.78 -11.71 32.14
C ALA A 701 -21.78 -12.44 31.23
N ALA A 702 -21.72 -13.77 31.15
CA ALA A 702 -22.67 -14.60 30.44
C ALA A 702 -24.10 -14.48 31.03
N ALA A 703 -24.22 -14.49 32.36
CA ALA A 703 -25.50 -14.28 33.04
C ALA A 703 -26.08 -12.89 32.78
N ASN A 704 -25.25 -11.84 32.77
CA ASN A 704 -25.67 -10.48 32.44
C ASN A 704 -26.13 -10.35 30.97
N ALA A 705 -25.38 -10.95 30.03
CA ALA A 705 -25.77 -11.02 28.63
C ALA A 705 -27.09 -11.77 28.45
N SER A 706 -27.27 -12.91 29.12
CA SER A 706 -28.52 -13.67 29.13
C SER A 706 -29.71 -12.85 29.67
N ALA A 707 -29.50 -12.08 30.74
CA ALA A 707 -30.52 -11.20 31.30
C ALA A 707 -30.95 -10.09 30.31
N ARG A 708 -29.99 -9.52 29.58
CA ARG A 708 -30.23 -8.41 28.62
C ARG A 708 -30.65 -8.88 27.23
N ALA A 709 -30.34 -10.12 26.84
CA ALA A 709 -30.57 -10.65 25.49
C ALA A 709 -32.01 -10.49 24.99
N LEU A 710 -32.99 -10.77 25.84
CA LEU A 710 -34.41 -10.62 25.47
C LEU A 710 -34.80 -9.16 25.23
N ALA A 711 -34.24 -8.22 26.00
CA ALA A 711 -34.48 -6.80 25.80
C ALA A 711 -33.83 -6.32 24.49
N THR A 712 -32.61 -6.79 24.19
CA THR A 712 -31.91 -6.53 22.92
C THR A 712 -32.72 -7.03 21.73
N ALA A 713 -33.21 -8.28 21.78
CA ALA A 713 -34.01 -8.88 20.71
C ALA A 713 -35.33 -8.12 20.47
N LYS A 714 -36.02 -7.72 21.55
CA LYS A 714 -37.21 -6.86 21.48
C LYS A 714 -36.92 -5.50 20.87
N GLY A 715 -35.74 -4.94 21.16
CA GLY A 715 -35.27 -3.69 20.59
C GLY A 715 -35.21 -3.71 19.06
N TRP A 716 -34.79 -4.83 18.46
CA TRP A 716 -34.77 -4.97 17.00
C TRP A 716 -36.16 -4.89 16.35
N GLY A 717 -37.19 -5.38 17.04
CA GLY A 717 -38.58 -5.37 16.59
C GLY A 717 -39.39 -4.12 16.94
N ALA A 718 -38.80 -3.19 17.71
CA ALA A 718 -39.47 -1.98 18.19
C ALA A 718 -39.87 -1.03 17.04
N HIS A 719 -40.67 -0.01 17.37
CA HIS A 719 -40.99 1.02 16.38
C HIS A 719 -39.72 1.76 15.92
N HIS A 720 -39.63 2.14 14.65
CA HIS A 720 -38.41 2.76 14.08
C HIS A 720 -37.93 4.02 14.81
N ASN A 721 -38.84 4.79 15.40
CA ASN A 721 -38.49 5.96 16.23
C ASN A 721 -37.80 5.60 17.56
N ALA A 722 -37.93 4.36 18.01
CA ALA A 722 -37.27 3.82 19.19
C ALA A 722 -36.02 2.99 18.84
N GLY A 723 -35.52 3.08 17.59
CA GLY A 723 -34.33 2.37 17.13
C GLY A 723 -34.59 0.98 16.52
N GLY A 724 -35.84 0.54 16.43
CA GLY A 724 -36.19 -0.76 15.85
C GLY A 724 -36.17 -0.79 14.31
N LEU A 725 -36.14 -2.00 13.75
CA LEU A 725 -35.97 -2.25 12.32
C LEU A 725 -37.32 -2.34 11.59
N ARG A 726 -37.35 -1.91 10.32
CA ARG A 726 -38.49 -2.16 9.43
C ARG A 726 -38.50 -3.62 8.98
N TYR A 727 -39.69 -4.16 8.68
CA TYR A 727 -39.87 -5.56 8.25
C TYR A 727 -38.86 -6.03 7.18
N ASN A 728 -38.69 -5.26 6.09
CA ASN A 728 -37.76 -5.63 5.02
C ASN A 728 -36.30 -5.74 5.51
N THR A 729 -35.88 -4.82 6.37
CA THR A 729 -34.53 -4.82 6.96
C THR A 729 -34.36 -5.99 7.93
N TYR A 730 -35.32 -6.21 8.82
CA TYR A 730 -35.29 -7.32 9.77
C TYR A 730 -35.22 -8.68 9.07
N LYS A 731 -36.07 -8.87 8.05
CA LYS A 731 -36.09 -10.10 7.25
C LYS A 731 -34.81 -10.33 6.48
N ALA A 732 -34.20 -9.27 5.94
CA ALA A 732 -32.91 -9.36 5.29
C ALA A 732 -31.80 -9.73 6.29
N THR A 733 -31.82 -9.21 7.51
CA THR A 733 -30.91 -9.62 8.59
C THR A 733 -31.04 -11.11 8.93
N CYS A 734 -32.26 -11.63 9.07
CA CYS A 734 -32.48 -13.06 9.32
C CYS A 734 -32.01 -13.94 8.16
N ARG A 735 -32.29 -13.57 6.90
CA ARG A 735 -31.81 -14.32 5.72
C ARG A 735 -30.29 -14.54 5.70
N ARG A 736 -29.55 -13.62 6.33
CA ARG A 736 -28.09 -13.57 6.36
C ARG A 736 -27.50 -13.92 7.72
N ARG A 737 -28.18 -14.80 8.46
CA ARG A 737 -27.68 -15.33 9.74
C ARG A 737 -27.36 -14.23 10.77
N GLY A 738 -28.17 -13.18 10.82
CA GLY A 738 -28.05 -12.11 11.81
C GLY A 738 -27.23 -10.90 11.36
N VAL A 739 -26.64 -10.90 10.16
CA VAL A 739 -25.78 -9.80 9.69
C VAL A 739 -26.37 -9.12 8.46
N PHE A 740 -26.66 -7.83 8.55
CA PHE A 740 -27.17 -7.03 7.44
C PHE A 740 -26.46 -5.68 7.36
N ARG A 741 -25.99 -5.31 6.17
CA ARG A 741 -25.45 -3.97 5.89
C ARG A 741 -26.37 -3.26 4.93
N GLY A 742 -26.96 -2.15 5.39
CA GLY A 742 -27.80 -1.29 4.56
C GLY A 742 -27.39 0.17 4.62
N ALA A 743 -28.11 1.04 3.90
CA ALA A 743 -27.85 2.48 3.88
C ALA A 743 -27.89 3.15 5.28
N ALA A 744 -28.57 2.53 6.25
CA ALA A 744 -28.68 2.98 7.63
C ALA A 744 -27.61 2.39 8.58
N GLY A 745 -26.56 1.75 8.05
CA GLY A 745 -25.44 1.17 8.80
C GLY A 745 -25.43 -0.37 8.83
N SER A 746 -24.37 -0.92 9.41
CA SER A 746 -24.24 -2.35 9.69
C SER A 746 -25.12 -2.74 10.88
N ARG A 747 -25.79 -3.87 10.77
CA ARG A 747 -26.61 -4.50 11.81
C ARG A 747 -26.07 -5.91 12.01
N ASP A 748 -25.75 -6.23 13.24
CA ASP A 748 -25.22 -7.54 13.61
C ASP A 748 -25.91 -7.98 14.90
N PHE A 749 -26.93 -8.83 14.75
CA PHE A 749 -27.70 -9.36 15.87
C PHE A 749 -26.84 -10.23 16.79
N ASN A 750 -25.87 -10.96 16.23
CA ASN A 750 -24.98 -11.81 17.01
C ASN A 750 -24.08 -10.95 17.90
N GLU A 751 -23.49 -9.89 17.34
CA GLU A 751 -22.63 -8.97 18.08
C GLU A 751 -23.40 -8.12 19.10
N ASP A 752 -24.62 -7.68 18.75
CA ASP A 752 -25.50 -6.94 19.68
C ASP A 752 -25.86 -7.78 20.92
N LEU A 753 -26.02 -9.11 20.75
CA LEU A 753 -26.26 -10.05 21.84
C LEU A 753 -25.01 -10.29 22.70
N LEU A 754 -23.82 -10.31 22.08
CA LEU A 754 -22.54 -10.52 22.76
C LEU A 754 -22.00 -9.29 23.48
N ARG A 755 -22.41 -8.08 23.06
CA ARG A 755 -21.89 -6.81 23.58
C ARG A 755 -21.87 -6.74 25.11
N PRO A 756 -22.94 -7.10 25.85
CA PRO A 756 -22.90 -7.03 27.32
C PRO A 756 -21.87 -7.97 27.96
N MET A 757 -21.61 -9.11 27.33
CA MET A 757 -20.61 -10.08 27.79
C MET A 757 -19.21 -9.52 27.53
N LYS A 758 -18.92 -9.10 26.29
CA LYS A 758 -17.64 -8.51 25.90
C LYS A 758 -17.32 -7.24 26.67
N ASN A 759 -18.30 -6.39 26.97
CA ASN A 759 -18.05 -5.17 27.72
C ASN A 759 -17.69 -5.46 29.18
N ALA A 760 -18.32 -6.46 29.80
CA ALA A 760 -18.04 -6.86 31.17
C ALA A 760 -16.64 -7.48 31.36
N THR A 761 -16.03 -8.05 30.32
CA THR A 761 -14.72 -8.72 30.38
C THR A 761 -13.58 -7.89 29.81
N ALA A 762 -13.83 -6.86 29.01
CA ALA A 762 -12.80 -6.16 28.21
C ALA A 762 -11.63 -5.62 29.03
N ASN A 763 -11.89 -4.95 30.15
CA ASN A 763 -10.83 -4.33 30.96
C ASN A 763 -9.95 -5.38 31.68
N LEU A 764 -10.55 -6.47 32.16
CA LEU A 764 -9.81 -7.58 32.78
C LEU A 764 -8.99 -8.33 31.73
N TRP A 765 -9.56 -8.51 30.53
CA TRP A 765 -8.88 -9.12 29.40
C TRP A 765 -7.64 -8.33 28.99
N ASP A 766 -7.78 -7.02 28.79
CA ASP A 766 -6.69 -6.12 28.44
C ASP A 766 -5.58 -6.10 29.49
N ARG A 767 -5.96 -6.05 30.78
CA ARG A 767 -5.00 -6.14 31.89
C ARG A 767 -4.24 -7.47 31.90
N ALA A 768 -4.92 -8.59 31.67
CA ALA A 768 -4.31 -9.91 31.70
C ALA A 768 -3.35 -10.13 30.52
N PHE A 769 -3.83 -9.93 29.29
CA PHE A 769 -3.11 -10.35 28.09
C PHE A 769 -2.20 -9.28 27.49
N ASN A 770 -2.55 -7.99 27.60
CA ASN A 770 -1.78 -6.92 26.97
C ASN A 770 -0.78 -6.28 27.93
N ASN A 771 -0.95 -6.47 29.24
CA ASN A 771 -0.04 -5.94 30.26
C ASN A 771 0.64 -7.06 31.06
N ARG A 772 -0.12 -7.82 31.86
CA ARG A 772 0.44 -8.69 32.89
C ARG A 772 1.22 -9.89 32.34
N ILE A 773 0.68 -10.62 31.37
CA ILE A 773 1.37 -11.77 30.75
C ILE A 773 2.69 -11.33 30.08
N PRO A 774 2.72 -10.28 29.22
CA PRO A 774 3.97 -9.76 28.66
C PRO A 774 5.02 -9.41 29.71
N GLU A 775 4.64 -8.76 30.81
CA GLU A 775 5.54 -8.42 31.92
C GLU A 775 6.13 -9.66 32.61
N ILE A 776 5.30 -10.67 32.86
CA ILE A 776 5.73 -11.94 33.46
C ILE A 776 6.74 -12.63 32.54
N LEU A 777 6.47 -12.70 31.24
CA LEU A 777 7.38 -13.28 30.26
C LEU A 777 8.72 -12.51 30.19
N ASP A 778 8.69 -11.17 30.24
CA ASP A 778 9.90 -10.35 30.32
C ASP A 778 10.68 -10.54 31.63
N SER A 779 9.99 -10.78 32.74
CA SER A 779 10.62 -11.15 34.02
C SER A 779 11.26 -12.54 33.94
N LEU A 780 10.60 -13.51 33.32
CA LEU A 780 11.11 -14.87 33.14
C LEU A 780 12.37 -14.90 32.26
N ALA A 781 12.38 -14.15 31.15
CA ALA A 781 13.56 -14.05 30.28
C ALA A 781 14.76 -13.42 31.01
N ARG A 782 14.51 -12.34 31.78
CA ARG A 782 15.56 -11.67 32.58
C ARG A 782 16.10 -12.57 33.69
N SER A 783 15.22 -13.21 34.45
CA SER A 783 15.63 -14.12 35.54
C SER A 783 16.38 -15.35 35.02
N SER A 784 15.95 -15.93 33.91
CA SER A 784 16.64 -17.04 33.23
C SER A 784 18.05 -16.64 32.77
N THR A 785 18.19 -15.45 32.16
CA THR A 785 19.48 -14.88 31.75
C THR A 785 20.42 -14.72 32.96
N LEU A 786 19.92 -14.20 34.09
CA LEU A 786 20.70 -14.06 35.32
C LEU A 786 21.14 -15.41 35.89
N MET A 787 20.27 -16.42 35.89
CA MET A 787 20.60 -17.77 36.35
C MET A 787 21.69 -18.42 35.48
N ILE A 788 21.61 -18.26 34.16
CA ILE A 788 22.63 -18.75 33.21
C ILE A 788 23.98 -18.07 33.46
N HIS A 789 23.99 -16.74 33.63
CA HIS A 789 25.22 -16.01 33.93
C HIS A 789 25.83 -16.40 35.28
N ALA A 790 25.00 -16.60 36.31
CA ALA A 790 25.46 -17.05 37.62
C ALA A 790 26.08 -18.46 37.55
N PHE A 791 25.45 -19.37 36.79
CA PHE A 791 26.02 -20.70 36.53
C PHE A 791 27.36 -20.60 35.80
N HIS A 792 27.45 -19.82 34.72
CA HIS A 792 28.69 -19.63 33.98
C HIS A 792 29.81 -19.06 34.86
N GLY A 793 29.50 -18.04 35.67
CA GLY A 793 30.44 -17.45 36.63
C GLY A 793 30.99 -18.47 37.63
N ASN A 794 30.13 -19.37 38.14
CA ASN A 794 30.56 -20.45 39.03
C ASN A 794 31.48 -21.47 38.35
N MET A 795 31.30 -21.70 37.04
CA MET A 795 32.12 -22.64 36.28
C MET A 795 33.49 -22.06 35.90
N ARG A 796 33.63 -20.74 35.72
CA ARG A 796 34.90 -20.09 35.32
C ARG A 796 36.11 -20.43 36.20
N GLY A 797 35.91 -20.66 37.50
CA GLY A 797 36.98 -20.96 38.44
C GLY A 797 37.33 -22.45 38.60
N ARG A 798 36.70 -23.35 37.83
CA ARG A 798 36.93 -24.80 37.92
C ARG A 798 38.18 -25.23 37.14
N ARG A 799 38.79 -26.36 37.53
CA ARG A 799 40.04 -26.82 36.92
C ARG A 799 39.90 -27.11 35.44
N PHE A 800 38.82 -27.77 35.02
CA PHE A 800 38.58 -28.05 33.59
C PHE A 800 38.45 -26.78 32.74
N MET A 801 38.07 -25.65 33.36
CA MET A 801 38.08 -24.36 32.71
C MET A 801 39.53 -23.84 32.72
N THR A 802 40.15 -23.63 33.88
CA THR A 802 41.51 -23.04 33.97
C THR A 802 42.62 -23.79 33.22
N GLU A 803 42.47 -25.11 33.04
CA GLU A 803 43.42 -25.96 32.32
C GLU A 803 43.18 -25.99 30.80
N ASN A 804 42.02 -25.51 30.34
CA ASN A 804 41.70 -25.39 28.93
C ASN A 804 42.31 -24.11 28.31
N THR A 805 42.22 -23.96 27.00
CA THR A 805 42.79 -22.79 26.31
C THR A 805 42.00 -21.52 26.63
N GLU A 806 42.68 -20.37 26.75
CA GLU A 806 42.03 -19.04 26.85
C GLU A 806 41.02 -18.83 25.71
N MET A 807 41.31 -19.41 24.55
CA MET A 807 40.44 -19.38 23.37
C MET A 807 39.13 -20.14 23.57
N ALA A 808 39.15 -21.35 24.15
CA ALA A 808 37.94 -22.10 24.47
C ALA A 808 37.06 -21.35 25.49
N HIS A 809 37.67 -20.69 26.47
CA HIS A 809 36.96 -19.83 27.43
C HIS A 809 36.26 -18.64 26.76
N GLU A 810 36.96 -18.00 25.82
CA GLU A 810 36.45 -16.85 25.07
C GLU A 810 35.25 -17.26 24.21
N ILE A 811 35.39 -18.35 23.44
CA ILE A 811 34.33 -18.91 22.59
C ILE A 811 33.12 -19.30 23.43
N LEU A 812 33.32 -19.99 24.56
CA LEU A 812 32.22 -20.37 25.46
C LEU A 812 31.50 -19.14 26.05
N SER A 813 32.26 -18.13 26.50
CA SER A 813 31.67 -16.89 27.05
C SER A 813 30.83 -16.17 25.99
N LYS A 814 31.35 -16.07 24.76
CA LYS A 814 30.66 -15.51 23.60
C LYS A 814 29.44 -16.35 23.18
N HIS A 815 29.52 -17.68 23.26
CA HIS A 815 28.41 -18.59 22.97
C HIS A 815 27.27 -18.44 23.98
N ILE A 816 27.59 -18.32 25.27
CA ILE A 816 26.59 -18.08 26.32
C ILE A 816 25.92 -16.72 26.17
N GLY A 817 26.67 -15.69 25.76
CA GLY A 817 26.09 -14.41 25.36
C GLY A 817 25.07 -14.57 24.24
N ALA A 818 25.40 -15.32 23.19
CA ALA A 818 24.49 -15.60 22.09
C ALA A 818 23.25 -16.40 22.55
N LEU A 819 23.40 -17.43 23.38
CA LEU A 819 22.27 -18.18 23.96
C LEU A 819 21.31 -17.26 24.72
N ASN A 820 21.82 -16.28 25.48
CA ASN A 820 20.97 -15.32 26.16
C ASN A 820 20.24 -14.37 25.20
N GLU A 821 20.89 -13.94 24.11
CA GLU A 821 20.21 -13.17 23.06
C GLU A 821 19.07 -13.98 22.42
N THR A 822 19.29 -15.27 22.15
CA THR A 822 18.23 -16.15 21.62
C THR A 822 17.06 -16.30 22.59
N LEU A 823 17.29 -16.30 23.91
CA LEU A 823 16.22 -16.31 24.91
C LEU A 823 15.39 -15.03 24.90
N VAL A 824 16.03 -13.87 24.76
CA VAL A 824 15.32 -12.58 24.65
C VAL A 824 14.43 -12.57 23.42
N LEU A 825 14.88 -13.18 22.32
CA LEU A 825 14.13 -13.25 21.07
C LEU A 825 13.02 -14.32 21.12
N ALA A 826 13.27 -15.48 21.71
CA ALA A 826 12.26 -16.49 21.99
C ALA A 826 11.11 -15.90 22.84
N ASN A 827 11.44 -15.06 23.83
CA ASN A 827 10.45 -14.34 24.62
C ASN A 827 9.58 -13.37 23.79
N GLN A 828 10.13 -12.75 22.74
CA GLN A 828 9.31 -11.98 21.78
C GLN A 828 8.35 -12.90 21.01
N HIS A 829 8.81 -14.08 20.61
CA HIS A 829 7.95 -15.09 19.97
C HIS A 829 6.85 -15.60 20.90
N HIS A 830 7.16 -15.84 22.17
CA HIS A 830 6.16 -16.22 23.19
C HIS A 830 5.09 -15.14 23.37
N LYS A 831 5.47 -13.86 23.37
CA LYS A 831 4.53 -12.74 23.39
C LYS A 831 3.63 -12.70 22.15
N LEU A 832 4.18 -12.97 20.96
CA LEU A 832 3.40 -13.05 19.72
C LEU A 832 2.43 -14.25 19.74
N LEU A 833 2.88 -15.41 20.20
CA LEU A 833 2.04 -16.60 20.36
C LEU A 833 0.87 -16.32 21.30
N ALA A 834 1.15 -15.74 22.47
CA ALA A 834 0.12 -15.33 23.42
C ALA A 834 -0.88 -14.36 22.76
N ARG A 835 -0.39 -13.35 22.03
CA ARG A 835 -1.22 -12.37 21.32
C ARG A 835 -2.13 -13.01 20.27
N ASP A 836 -1.60 -13.90 19.44
CA ASP A 836 -2.37 -14.52 18.36
C ASP A 836 -3.43 -15.49 18.91
N LYS A 837 -3.10 -16.22 19.97
CA LYS A 837 -4.02 -17.15 20.63
C LYS A 837 -5.13 -16.43 21.40
N GLN A 838 -4.84 -15.34 22.12
CA GLN A 838 -5.89 -14.58 22.82
C GLN A 838 -6.92 -14.00 21.83
N ARG A 839 -6.45 -13.59 20.65
CA ARG A 839 -7.29 -13.05 19.59
C ARG A 839 -8.25 -14.10 19.05
N ASN A 840 -7.79 -15.35 18.93
CA ASN A 840 -8.65 -16.46 18.55
C ASN A 840 -9.66 -16.80 19.66
N ALA A 841 -9.24 -16.78 20.93
CA ALA A 841 -10.14 -17.01 22.07
C ALA A 841 -11.29 -15.99 22.13
N ASN A 842 -10.98 -14.69 22.02
CA ASN A 842 -12.01 -13.63 21.97
C ASN A 842 -12.93 -13.78 20.74
N ARG A 843 -12.43 -14.32 19.63
CA ARG A 843 -13.26 -14.52 18.44
C ARG A 843 -14.19 -15.73 18.53
N GLY A 844 -13.96 -16.64 19.49
CA GLY A 844 -14.79 -17.82 19.74
C GLY A 844 -16.22 -17.49 20.20
N PHE A 845 -16.47 -16.31 20.78
CA PHE A 845 -17.83 -15.94 21.21
C PHE A 845 -18.83 -15.86 20.05
N TYR A 846 -18.37 -15.42 18.88
CA TYR A 846 -19.25 -15.11 17.75
C TYR A 846 -19.88 -16.36 17.11
N PRO A 847 -19.11 -17.41 16.77
CA PRO A 847 -19.65 -18.66 16.23
C PRO A 847 -20.70 -19.33 17.13
N ALA A 848 -20.56 -19.27 18.46
CA ALA A 848 -21.51 -19.88 19.39
C ALA A 848 -22.92 -19.26 19.26
N VAL A 849 -23.00 -17.93 19.20
CA VAL A 849 -24.29 -17.21 19.03
C VAL A 849 -24.86 -17.39 17.62
N GLU A 850 -24.03 -17.24 16.57
CA GLU A 850 -24.47 -17.44 15.19
C GLU A 850 -24.98 -18.87 14.95
N GLY A 851 -24.30 -19.86 15.54
CA GLY A 851 -24.64 -21.27 15.45
C GLY A 851 -26.00 -21.56 16.08
N ALA A 852 -26.26 -21.03 17.27
CA ALA A 852 -27.49 -21.28 18.00
C ALA A 852 -28.72 -20.64 17.36
N LEU A 853 -28.58 -19.43 16.80
CA LEU A 853 -29.69 -18.73 16.14
C LEU A 853 -29.84 -19.09 14.65
N ARG A 854 -28.96 -19.95 14.12
CA ARG A 854 -28.90 -20.27 12.69
C ARG A 854 -30.22 -20.76 12.13
N ASP A 855 -30.87 -21.70 12.83
CA ASP A 855 -32.12 -22.31 12.37
C ASP A 855 -33.27 -21.31 12.45
N THR A 856 -33.36 -20.55 13.55
CA THR A 856 -34.34 -19.47 13.72
C THR A 856 -34.19 -18.37 12.67
N TYR A 857 -32.96 -18.04 12.28
CA TYR A 857 -32.71 -17.12 11.17
C TYR A 857 -33.29 -17.64 9.85
N LEU A 858 -33.14 -18.95 9.57
CA LEU A 858 -33.69 -19.59 8.39
C LEU A 858 -35.22 -19.67 8.45
N GLU A 859 -35.80 -19.97 9.60
CA GLU A 859 -37.25 -20.00 9.80
C GLU A 859 -37.87 -18.61 9.64
N CYS A 860 -37.32 -17.60 10.31
CA CYS A 860 -37.74 -16.20 10.15
C CYS A 860 -37.65 -15.73 8.69
N ALA A 861 -36.65 -16.20 7.95
CA ALA A 861 -36.50 -15.90 6.53
C ALA A 861 -37.62 -16.52 5.66
N GLN A 862 -38.20 -17.65 6.08
CA GLN A 862 -39.25 -18.39 5.38
C GLN A 862 -40.66 -17.87 5.65
N VAL A 863 -40.91 -17.17 6.77
CA VAL A 863 -42.22 -16.61 7.14
C VAL A 863 -42.77 -15.67 6.06
N ARG A 864 -44.05 -15.82 5.70
CA ARG A 864 -44.73 -15.11 4.58
C ARG A 864 -46.18 -14.78 4.94
N GLY A 865 -46.70 -13.66 4.43
CA GLY A 865 -48.12 -13.29 4.53
C GLY A 865 -48.41 -12.08 5.41
N ILE A 866 -49.70 -11.80 5.61
CA ILE A 866 -50.19 -10.71 6.48
C ILE A 866 -49.93 -11.12 7.93
N GLY A 867 -49.21 -10.31 8.69
CA GLY A 867 -48.80 -10.62 10.07
C GLY A 867 -47.37 -11.19 10.20
N ALA A 868 -46.70 -11.50 9.08
CA ALA A 868 -45.36 -12.09 9.05
C ALA A 868 -44.32 -11.35 9.91
N PHE A 869 -44.39 -10.02 10.01
CA PHE A 869 -43.42 -9.28 10.83
C PHE A 869 -43.61 -9.52 12.33
N ASN A 870 -44.84 -9.71 12.81
CA ASN A 870 -45.08 -10.02 14.21
C ASN A 870 -44.68 -11.47 14.51
N GLU A 871 -45.02 -12.39 13.61
CA GLU A 871 -44.62 -13.81 13.71
C GLU A 871 -43.09 -13.97 13.76
N MET A 872 -42.35 -13.25 12.90
CA MET A 872 -40.87 -13.25 12.96
C MET A 872 -40.31 -12.72 14.28
N LYS A 873 -40.93 -11.69 14.86
CA LYS A 873 -40.49 -11.15 16.16
C LYS A 873 -40.75 -12.16 17.27
N GLU A 874 -41.94 -12.77 17.27
CA GLU A 874 -42.31 -13.79 18.25
C GLU A 874 -41.36 -14.98 18.18
N LEU A 875 -41.06 -15.50 16.98
CA LEU A 875 -40.08 -16.58 16.78
C LEU A 875 -38.70 -16.22 17.32
N MET A 876 -38.18 -15.03 16.99
CA MET A 876 -36.86 -14.60 17.46
C MET A 876 -36.85 -14.39 18.99
N GLU A 877 -37.90 -13.80 19.55
CA GLU A 877 -38.01 -13.56 21.00
C GLU A 877 -38.15 -14.87 21.77
N GLU A 878 -38.91 -15.85 21.26
CA GLU A 878 -39.06 -17.17 21.85
C GLU A 878 -37.75 -17.96 21.82
N GLU A 879 -37.06 -17.99 20.68
CA GLU A 879 -35.78 -18.70 20.60
C GLU A 879 -34.72 -18.05 21.48
N VAL A 880 -34.55 -16.71 21.41
CA VAL A 880 -33.59 -16.00 22.27
C VAL A 880 -33.94 -16.26 23.74
N LYS A 881 -35.22 -16.31 24.11
CA LYS A 881 -35.61 -16.64 25.49
C LYS A 881 -35.27 -18.07 25.89
N ALA A 882 -35.39 -19.03 24.97
CA ALA A 882 -35.09 -20.44 25.20
C ALA A 882 -33.58 -20.70 25.28
N GLN A 883 -32.81 -20.13 24.36
CA GLN A 883 -31.38 -20.44 24.18
C GLN A 883 -30.43 -19.49 24.92
N ARG A 884 -30.88 -18.32 25.38
CA ARG A 884 -29.99 -17.33 26.04
C ARG A 884 -29.20 -17.87 27.23
N ALA A 885 -29.65 -18.90 27.95
CA ALA A 885 -28.90 -19.42 29.08
C ALA A 885 -27.78 -20.36 28.62
N SER A 886 -28.08 -21.28 27.69
CA SER A 886 -27.11 -22.22 27.13
C SER A 886 -26.07 -21.50 26.27
N VAL A 887 -26.49 -20.65 25.34
CA VAL A 887 -25.60 -20.08 24.32
C VAL A 887 -24.49 -19.21 24.91
N PHE A 888 -24.80 -18.30 25.84
CA PHE A 888 -23.74 -17.49 26.47
C PHE A 888 -22.90 -18.29 27.45
N HIS A 889 -23.44 -19.37 28.03
CA HIS A 889 -22.67 -20.26 28.90
C HIS A 889 -21.70 -21.11 28.07
N ASP A 890 -22.16 -21.68 26.96
CA ASP A 890 -21.34 -22.44 26.02
C ASP A 890 -20.25 -21.54 25.39
N ALA A 891 -20.60 -20.30 25.01
CA ALA A 891 -19.64 -19.31 24.52
C ALA A 891 -18.59 -18.92 25.59
N ALA A 892 -18.98 -18.84 26.86
CA ALA A 892 -18.05 -18.61 27.96
C ALA A 892 -17.12 -19.81 28.16
N ASN A 893 -17.67 -21.03 28.19
CA ASN A 893 -16.89 -22.26 28.35
C ASN A 893 -15.90 -22.46 27.18
N GLU A 894 -16.31 -22.20 25.94
CA GLU A 894 -15.42 -22.31 24.78
C GLU A 894 -14.26 -21.29 24.86
N ALA A 895 -14.53 -20.07 25.33
CA ALA A 895 -13.49 -19.08 25.56
C ALA A 895 -12.57 -19.45 26.73
N ASP A 896 -13.12 -19.99 27.82
CA ASP A 896 -12.34 -20.50 28.96
C ASP A 896 -11.41 -21.65 28.51
N ASP A 897 -11.92 -22.60 27.72
CA ASP A 897 -11.14 -23.69 27.15
C ASP A 897 -10.05 -23.16 26.21
N ALA A 898 -10.37 -22.19 25.35
CA ALA A 898 -9.40 -21.58 24.44
C ALA A 898 -8.27 -20.84 25.20
N VAL A 899 -8.60 -20.17 26.30
CA VAL A 899 -7.64 -19.47 27.16
C VAL A 899 -6.76 -20.46 27.94
N ASN A 900 -7.32 -21.54 28.47
CA ASN A 900 -6.53 -22.58 29.13
C ASN A 900 -5.61 -23.31 28.14
N ASN A 901 -6.08 -23.57 26.92
CA ASN A 901 -5.26 -24.13 25.84
C ASN A 901 -4.12 -23.18 25.45
N LEU A 902 -4.37 -21.86 25.41
CA LEU A 902 -3.33 -20.86 25.19
C LEU A 902 -2.22 -20.96 26.24
N LEU A 903 -2.57 -20.99 27.53
CA LEU A 903 -1.58 -21.08 28.60
C LEU A 903 -0.79 -22.39 28.55
N SER A 904 -1.46 -23.50 28.22
CA SER A 904 -0.79 -24.79 28.05
C SER A 904 0.19 -24.79 26.87
N GLU A 905 -0.21 -24.27 25.71
CA GLU A 905 0.67 -24.16 24.54
C GLU A 905 1.85 -23.21 24.80
N LEU A 906 1.58 -22.07 25.47
CA LEU A 906 2.60 -21.10 25.87
C LEU A 906 3.62 -21.76 26.81
N GLU A 907 3.15 -22.50 27.80
CA GLU A 907 4.00 -23.22 28.73
C GLU A 907 4.88 -24.27 28.02
N VAL A 908 4.31 -25.01 27.07
CA VAL A 908 5.07 -25.97 26.25
C VAL A 908 6.15 -25.27 25.44
N ALA A 909 5.83 -24.15 24.78
CA ALA A 909 6.80 -23.38 24.00
C ALA A 909 7.93 -22.82 24.88
N VAL A 910 7.58 -22.17 25.99
CA VAL A 910 8.55 -21.60 26.95
C VAL A 910 9.47 -22.68 27.52
N ARG A 911 8.89 -23.82 27.94
CA ARG A 911 9.68 -24.97 28.44
C ARG A 911 10.60 -25.51 27.35
N HIS A 912 10.10 -25.68 26.14
CA HIS A 912 10.88 -26.21 25.03
C HIS A 912 12.14 -25.36 24.78
N ASP A 913 11.98 -24.05 24.64
CA ASP A 913 13.09 -23.14 24.31
C ASP A 913 14.12 -23.04 25.45
N LEU A 914 13.67 -22.94 26.71
CA LEU A 914 14.56 -22.91 27.85
C LEU A 914 15.28 -24.25 28.06
N HIS A 915 14.60 -25.38 27.88
CA HIS A 915 15.23 -26.69 27.93
C HIS A 915 16.23 -26.91 26.80
N LEU A 916 15.93 -26.43 25.59
CA LEU A 916 16.85 -26.49 24.46
C LEU A 916 18.15 -25.73 24.78
N ASN A 917 18.03 -24.55 25.39
CA ASN A 917 19.19 -23.76 25.81
C ASN A 917 20.01 -24.47 26.90
N ILE A 918 19.38 -25.01 27.94
CA ILE A 918 20.09 -25.77 28.98
C ILE A 918 20.74 -27.04 28.42
N ASN A 919 20.08 -27.73 27.50
CA ASN A 919 20.62 -28.93 26.86
C ASN A 919 21.81 -28.60 25.94
N THR A 920 21.77 -27.45 25.26
CA THR A 920 22.90 -26.94 24.48
C THR A 920 24.08 -26.66 25.40
N MET A 921 23.86 -25.90 26.49
CA MET A 921 24.89 -25.69 27.51
C MET A 921 25.44 -27.00 28.08
N ARG A 922 24.58 -28.00 28.33
CA ARG A 922 25.07 -29.32 28.79
C ARG A 922 26.03 -29.92 27.78
N GLN A 923 25.70 -29.92 26.50
CA GLN A 923 26.56 -30.46 25.45
C GLN A 923 27.89 -29.70 25.36
N ASP A 924 27.83 -28.38 25.45
CA ASP A 924 29.00 -27.48 25.38
C ASP A 924 29.99 -27.74 26.52
N TYR A 925 29.50 -27.69 27.76
CA TYR A 925 30.34 -27.92 28.94
C TYR A 925 30.81 -29.37 29.04
N THR A 926 29.98 -30.34 28.64
CA THR A 926 30.36 -31.75 28.62
C THR A 926 31.45 -32.04 27.59
N GLY A 927 31.40 -31.34 26.45
CA GLY A 927 32.48 -31.28 25.49
C GLY A 927 33.78 -30.89 26.19
N LEU A 928 33.81 -29.69 26.78
CA LEU A 928 35.01 -29.11 27.41
C LEU A 928 35.59 -29.91 28.58
N VAL A 929 34.76 -30.58 29.39
CA VAL A 929 35.23 -31.46 30.48
C VAL A 929 35.85 -32.76 29.93
N GLY A 930 35.53 -33.11 28.67
CA GLY A 930 36.10 -34.24 27.96
C GLY A 930 35.41 -35.57 28.26
N ALA A 931 34.07 -35.62 28.19
CA ALA A 931 33.35 -36.89 28.24
C ALA A 931 33.71 -37.76 27.01
N VAL A 932 34.74 -38.61 27.19
CA VAL A 932 35.27 -39.61 26.24
C VAL A 932 35.08 -39.20 24.78
N ALA A 933 35.82 -38.19 24.31
CA ALA A 933 35.93 -37.94 22.87
C ALA A 933 36.34 -39.25 22.21
N THR A 934 35.43 -39.84 21.43
CA THR A 934 35.68 -41.12 20.79
C THR A 934 36.76 -40.93 19.72
N GLU A 935 37.45 -42.00 19.31
CA GLU A 935 38.32 -41.92 18.13
C GLU A 935 37.57 -41.42 16.87
N ALA A 936 36.24 -41.53 16.85
CA ALA A 936 35.39 -40.93 15.83
C ALA A 936 35.28 -39.41 15.99
N ASP A 937 35.05 -38.88 17.19
CA ASP A 937 34.99 -37.42 17.42
C ASP A 937 36.31 -36.72 17.07
N ASN A 938 37.46 -37.33 17.37
CA ASN A 938 38.77 -36.79 17.00
C ASN A 938 39.03 -36.83 15.48
N ARG A 939 38.48 -37.83 14.77
CA ARG A 939 38.50 -37.88 13.30
C ARG A 939 37.60 -36.81 12.71
N ASP A 940 36.39 -36.66 13.25
CA ASP A 940 35.41 -35.65 12.85
C ASP A 940 35.97 -34.23 13.01
N ARG A 941 36.66 -33.92 14.13
CA ARG A 941 37.32 -32.62 14.34
C ARG A 941 38.37 -32.34 13.27
N LYS A 942 39.27 -33.30 12.98
CA LYS A 942 40.31 -33.14 11.95
C LYS A 942 39.74 -32.92 10.54
N MET A 943 38.60 -33.54 10.22
CA MET A 943 37.93 -33.34 8.94
C MET A 943 37.22 -31.97 8.85
N LEU A 944 36.61 -31.51 9.95
CA LEU A 944 35.83 -30.26 9.97
C LEU A 944 36.70 -28.99 9.99
N ILE A 945 37.88 -29.01 10.63
CA ILE A 945 38.77 -27.83 10.73
C ILE A 945 39.01 -27.15 9.37
N PRO A 946 39.49 -27.84 8.31
CA PRO A 946 39.76 -27.19 7.03
C PRO A 946 38.47 -26.69 6.34
N ILE A 947 37.35 -27.37 6.53
CA ILE A 947 36.05 -26.99 5.95
C ILE A 947 35.54 -25.71 6.58
N MET A 948 35.55 -25.65 7.91
CA MET A 948 35.14 -24.46 8.66
C MET A 948 36.09 -23.29 8.43
N MET A 949 37.39 -23.54 8.29
CA MET A 949 38.35 -22.49 7.94
C MET A 949 38.04 -21.89 6.54
N GLY A 950 37.72 -22.73 5.55
CA GLY A 950 37.28 -22.26 4.23
C GLY A 950 35.98 -21.47 4.29
N PHE A 951 35.01 -21.93 5.09
CA PHE A 951 33.76 -21.21 5.33
C PHE A 951 34.00 -19.82 5.97
N TYR A 952 34.82 -19.73 7.02
CA TYR A 952 35.09 -18.46 7.70
C TYR A 952 35.90 -17.48 6.85
N GLN A 953 36.82 -17.98 6.01
CA GLN A 953 37.50 -17.12 5.03
C GLN A 953 36.52 -16.54 4.02
N ALA A 954 35.62 -17.37 3.48
CA ALA A 954 34.57 -16.90 2.58
C ALA A 954 33.64 -15.89 3.28
N LEU A 955 33.25 -16.16 4.53
CA LEU A 955 32.43 -15.25 5.34
C LEU A 955 33.13 -13.91 5.56
N LEU A 956 34.41 -13.91 5.94
CA LEU A 956 35.21 -12.69 6.09
C LEU A 956 35.28 -11.88 4.79
N MET A 957 35.50 -12.53 3.65
CA MET A 957 35.51 -11.86 2.35
C MET A 957 34.14 -11.21 2.07
N THR A 958 33.04 -11.94 2.31
CA THR A 958 31.69 -11.40 2.09
C THR A 958 31.32 -10.22 2.99
N LEU A 959 31.92 -10.13 4.19
CA LEU A 959 31.70 -9.06 5.17
C LEU A 959 32.65 -7.87 5.00
N THR A 960 33.78 -8.04 4.31
CA THR A 960 34.85 -7.00 4.17
C THR A 960 34.95 -6.38 2.79
N GLU A 961 34.34 -6.96 1.76
CA GLU A 961 34.31 -6.39 0.41
C GLU A 961 33.52 -5.06 0.38
N PRO A 962 34.14 -3.93 -0.03
CA PRO A 962 33.40 -2.72 -0.33
C PRO A 962 32.59 -2.91 -1.62
N ASP A 963 31.33 -2.47 -1.60
CA ASP A 963 30.39 -2.52 -2.73
C ASP A 963 30.98 -1.83 -3.98
N ASN A 964 31.56 -2.61 -4.89
CA ASN A 964 31.97 -2.15 -6.22
C ASN A 964 30.89 -2.34 -7.29
N ASN A 965 29.65 -2.71 -6.91
CA ASN A 965 28.58 -3.04 -7.86
C ASN A 965 27.38 -2.08 -7.88
N ASP A 966 27.40 -0.96 -7.15
CA ASP A 966 26.35 0.07 -7.26
C ASP A 966 26.59 1.11 -8.37
N ASN A 967 27.61 0.93 -9.22
CA ASN A 967 27.84 1.77 -10.41
C ASN A 967 27.15 1.23 -11.69
N CYS A 968 25.90 0.79 -11.57
CA CYS A 968 25.05 0.46 -12.71
C CYS A 968 23.60 0.87 -12.44
N ASP A 969 23.33 2.17 -12.24
CA ASP A 969 22.09 2.84 -12.69
C ASP A 969 22.05 4.34 -12.30
N GLU A 970 23.12 5.09 -12.58
CA GLU A 970 23.06 6.56 -12.69
C GLU A 970 23.61 7.02 -14.05
N ASN A 971 22.93 6.66 -15.13
CA ASN A 971 23.00 7.46 -16.35
C ASN A 971 22.01 8.61 -16.24
N VAL A 972 22.38 9.63 -15.46
CA VAL A 972 21.86 10.97 -15.64
C VAL A 972 22.37 11.45 -17.00
N VAL A 973 21.49 11.49 -17.99
CA VAL A 973 21.76 12.18 -19.26
C VAL A 973 21.70 13.68 -18.97
N ASP A 974 22.82 14.22 -18.49
CA ASP A 974 23.13 15.66 -18.59
C ASP A 974 23.50 15.95 -20.04
N ASN A 975 22.52 16.39 -20.81
CA ASN A 975 22.76 17.02 -22.11
C ASN A 975 22.92 18.52 -21.91
N ASP A 976 24.13 18.95 -21.58
CA ASP A 976 24.53 20.36 -21.67
C ASP A 976 26.04 20.44 -22.00
N GLU A 977 26.41 20.15 -23.25
CA GLU A 977 27.65 20.68 -23.82
C GLU A 977 27.42 21.38 -25.15
N ARG A 978 27.70 22.69 -25.08
CA ARG A 978 27.85 23.62 -26.19
C ARG A 978 29.11 23.25 -26.97
N GLY A 979 28.95 22.81 -28.20
CA GLY A 979 30.02 22.78 -29.20
C GLY A 979 29.72 23.80 -30.31
N THR A 980 30.47 24.89 -30.32
CA THR A 980 30.66 25.78 -31.47
C THR A 980 31.63 25.12 -32.44
N ASP A 981 31.28 24.92 -33.72
CA ASP A 981 32.07 25.47 -34.83
C ASP A 981 31.36 25.38 -36.19
N ASP A 982 31.50 26.49 -36.90
CA ASP A 982 31.38 26.86 -38.32
C ASP A 982 31.08 25.84 -39.45
N GLY A 983 30.35 26.33 -40.46
CA GLY A 983 30.73 26.10 -41.87
C GLY A 983 29.69 25.57 -42.86
N GLU A 984 29.02 26.51 -43.55
CA GLU A 984 28.72 26.52 -45.00
C GLU A 984 27.75 25.51 -45.66
N ASP A 985 26.71 26.11 -46.26
CA ASP A 985 26.18 25.92 -47.63
C ASP A 985 25.75 24.54 -48.15
N SER A 986 24.47 24.43 -48.51
CA SER A 986 24.01 24.20 -49.90
C SER A 986 22.67 23.45 -49.95
N ASP A 987 21.66 24.16 -50.46
CA ASP A 987 20.63 23.74 -51.44
C ASP A 987 20.16 22.28 -51.54
N GLY A 988 18.84 22.12 -51.69
CA GLY A 988 18.31 21.08 -52.59
C GLY A 988 17.06 20.34 -52.12
N SER A 989 15.89 20.88 -52.49
CA SER A 989 14.59 20.20 -52.59
C SER A 989 14.62 18.90 -53.42
N TYR A 990 13.82 17.88 -53.06
CA TYR A 990 12.63 17.40 -53.82
C TYR A 990 12.12 16.00 -53.39
N HIS A 991 10.79 15.88 -53.40
CA HIS A 991 9.89 14.71 -53.58
C HIS A 991 9.79 13.62 -52.49
N ASP A 992 8.64 13.48 -51.83
CA ASP A 992 7.37 12.81 -52.25
C ASP A 992 7.50 11.28 -52.24
N SER A 993 6.78 10.62 -51.32
CA SER A 993 5.64 9.74 -51.63
C SER A 993 5.18 8.95 -50.40
N ASP A 994 3.86 9.00 -50.18
CA ASP A 994 2.93 8.18 -49.36
C ASP A 994 2.90 8.28 -47.82
#